data_AF-A0A3N2R6G7-F1
#
_entry.id   AF-A0A3N2R6G7-F1
#
_cell.length_a   1.000
_cell.length_b   1.000
_cell.length_c   1.000
_cell.angle_alpha   90.00
_cell.angle_beta   90.00
_cell.angle_gamma   90.00
#
_symmetry.space_group_name_H-M   'P 1'
#
loop_
_entity.id
_entity.type
_entity.pdbx_description
1 polymer ?
#
loop_
_entity_poly.entity_id
_entity_poly.type
_entity_poly.pdbx_seq_one_letter_code
_entity_poly.pdbx_strand_id
1 'polypeptide(L)'
;MIRQIRALFARYATVKLARRVRSRQLVDTAGTLVGYLESIRIEQGELRVEGWARASRVTLFAGGDEVETTPLKRREDVSGKTGSEAEVGFFVALPCSYYTLCEPRRMGLVAEPRVGGRQILSVIFPRRRLRLAAILSLAPGFVFYSASALPAAIGWFVTGDPRYRKRIKDRLRLQLAPRAGRLTPEVFADAGAGSTPDRLPGDDPVTIIVPIYNAFDLLAEMLARVSRHTTRRTRLILVDDGSSDARVRPFLRDWAAGPEAARLDRVDLLENAENLGFIGSVNRGFALALAEGAGPVVLLNSDAFLPEGWDERLLAPLADSAVASVTAMSNDAEIFSVPSICVQTPIAPGQGDAIDAVARGLTGTAVLAEAPTGVGFCMAISREWLAKEPAFDTVFGRGYGEEVDWCQKIRARGGRHLGHGGVFVEHRGGQSFGSQEKLERVARNNAIVSSRYPPYDREVQDFIAADPLLTCRMALALGWAASIPEQPRLPVYLAHTMGGGAESYLMAQIAADLADGRPSTVLRVGGPTRWDLGVHTPAGVLRGMTDRTELVRDLLALMPAREVVYSCGVGDDNPIELPDLLADLASGPEDRARVLFHDFFPLSPSYTLLDADGRYRGPLSGPRSDRAHLYRRPDGSLASLEDWQGAWRRFADLATELRVFSEDSAMQVAAVWPHLAERISVRPHAMPPPRPVEPPPPGSKPVIGVLGNIGVQKGAAVVQALARRGDVSLVIVGNIDPAYALPGSVKVTGTYKPSDIPNLATLNRITHWLIPSIWPETFSYTTHEAIATGLPVMAFDLGAQGAAVRDAPNGLVLPFGDGEVATLADQVRRAVDRAELP
;
A
#
# COMPACT_ATOMS: atom_id res chain seq x y z
N MET A 1 -21.77 28.81 0.16
CA MET A 1 -21.19 28.60 -1.19
C MET A 1 -19.68 28.84 -1.29
N ILE A 2 -19.15 30.08 -1.18
CA ILE A 2 -17.71 30.35 -1.38
C ILE A 2 -16.79 29.60 -0.41
N ARG A 3 -17.16 29.49 0.88
CA ARG A 3 -16.40 28.71 1.88
C ARG A 3 -16.35 27.20 1.54
N GLN A 4 -17.44 26.65 1.03
CA GLN A 4 -17.53 25.23 0.64
C GLN A 4 -16.73 24.94 -0.64
N ILE A 5 -16.77 25.84 -1.62
CA ILE A 5 -15.93 25.73 -2.83
C ILE A 5 -14.45 25.81 -2.45
N ARG A 6 -14.06 26.68 -1.52
CA ARG A 6 -12.69 26.76 -1.00
C ARG A 6 -12.26 25.48 -0.28
N ALA A 7 -13.13 24.90 0.55
CA ALA A 7 -12.85 23.63 1.24
C ALA A 7 -12.73 22.46 0.25
N LEU A 8 -13.60 22.41 -0.75
CA LEU A 8 -13.58 21.39 -1.80
C LEU A 8 -12.33 21.51 -2.69
N PHE A 9 -11.95 22.73 -3.05
CA PHE A 9 -10.69 23.00 -3.74
C PHE A 9 -9.48 22.56 -2.92
N ALA A 10 -9.48 22.81 -1.61
CA ALA A 10 -8.37 22.40 -0.75
C ALA A 10 -8.23 20.87 -0.63
N ARG A 11 -9.34 20.12 -0.60
CA ARG A 11 -9.34 18.63 -0.68
C ARG A 11 -8.83 18.14 -2.03
N TYR A 12 -9.35 18.70 -3.13
CA TYR A 12 -8.87 18.40 -4.49
C TYR A 12 -7.38 18.68 -4.65
N ALA A 13 -6.93 19.85 -4.16
CA ALA A 13 -5.55 20.25 -4.22
C ALA A 13 -4.67 19.33 -3.38
N THR A 14 -5.09 18.89 -2.20
CA THR A 14 -4.32 17.96 -1.36
C THR A 14 -4.04 16.62 -2.05
N VAL A 15 -4.96 16.13 -2.89
CA VAL A 15 -4.77 14.89 -3.67
C VAL A 15 -3.92 15.12 -4.92
N LYS A 16 -4.01 16.29 -5.56
CA LYS A 16 -3.40 16.58 -6.87
C LYS A 16 -2.16 17.47 -6.81
N LEU A 17 -1.75 17.93 -5.64
CA LEU A 17 -0.60 18.81 -5.48
C LEU A 17 0.69 18.06 -5.81
N ALA A 18 1.30 18.46 -6.92
CA ALA A 18 2.65 18.07 -7.33
C ALA A 18 3.43 19.34 -7.69
N ARG A 19 4.50 19.65 -6.95
CA ARG A 19 5.30 20.86 -7.10
C ARG A 19 6.77 20.60 -6.77
N ARG A 20 7.66 21.18 -7.57
CA ARG A 20 9.10 21.20 -7.29
C ARG A 20 9.50 22.58 -6.76
N VAL A 21 10.25 22.61 -5.67
CA VAL A 21 10.95 23.80 -5.20
C VAL A 21 12.35 23.79 -5.81
N ARG A 22 12.90 24.97 -6.12
CA ARG A 22 14.28 25.06 -6.62
C ARG A 22 15.25 24.50 -5.58
N SER A 23 16.30 23.85 -6.05
CA SER A 23 17.41 23.40 -5.22
C SER A 23 18.01 24.56 -4.42
N ARG A 24 18.59 24.24 -3.26
CA ARG A 24 19.10 25.23 -2.31
C ARG A 24 20.42 24.74 -1.74
N GLN A 25 21.38 25.64 -1.61
CA GLN A 25 22.60 25.38 -0.83
C GLN A 25 22.27 25.45 0.66
N LEU A 26 22.91 24.57 1.44
CA LEU A 26 23.02 24.70 2.89
C LEU A 26 24.39 25.34 3.15
N VAL A 27 24.36 26.58 3.65
CA VAL A 27 25.57 27.34 3.99
C VAL A 27 25.57 27.64 5.48
N ASP A 28 26.73 27.57 6.10
CA ASP A 28 26.94 28.01 7.48
C ASP A 28 26.95 29.56 7.59
N THR A 29 27.07 30.11 8.80
CA THR A 29 27.10 31.58 8.97
C THR A 29 28.37 32.22 8.40
N ALA A 30 29.42 31.44 8.14
CA ALA A 30 30.63 31.91 7.47
C ALA A 30 30.51 31.88 5.93
N GLY A 31 29.38 31.39 5.40
CA GLY A 31 29.13 31.27 3.96
C GLY A 31 29.73 30.01 3.33
N THR A 32 30.25 29.08 4.14
CA THR A 32 30.81 27.81 3.67
C THR A 32 29.71 26.85 3.26
N LEU A 33 29.85 26.22 2.10
CA LEU A 33 28.93 25.17 1.66
C LEU A 33 29.09 23.92 2.52
N VAL A 34 28.04 23.59 3.27
CA VAL A 34 27.99 22.43 4.19
C VAL A 34 26.99 21.37 3.75
N GLY A 35 26.18 21.67 2.72
CA GLY A 35 25.24 20.73 2.13
C GLY A 35 24.52 21.30 0.91
N TYR A 36 23.75 20.46 0.23
CA TYR A 36 22.95 20.87 -0.92
C TYR A 36 21.63 20.09 -0.96
N LEU A 37 20.52 20.81 -1.08
CA LEU A 37 19.19 20.26 -1.32
C LEU A 37 18.99 20.12 -2.83
N GLU A 38 19.12 18.90 -3.34
CA GLU A 38 19.10 18.59 -4.77
C GLU A 38 17.68 18.45 -5.30
N SER A 39 16.81 17.85 -4.49
CA SER A 39 15.41 17.62 -4.83
C SER A 39 14.54 18.07 -3.66
N ILE A 40 13.64 19.03 -3.92
CA ILE A 40 12.62 19.45 -2.97
C ILE A 40 11.30 19.36 -3.72
N ARG A 41 10.43 18.42 -3.34
CA ARG A 41 9.16 18.16 -4.01
C ARG A 41 8.03 18.13 -3.01
N ILE A 42 6.90 18.71 -3.36
CA ILE A 42 5.62 18.46 -2.71
C ILE A 42 4.83 17.61 -3.68
N GLU A 43 4.69 16.33 -3.41
CA GLU A 43 3.96 15.40 -4.25
C GLU A 43 3.30 14.35 -3.39
N GLN A 44 2.14 13.83 -3.82
CA GLN A 44 1.42 12.78 -3.09
C GLN A 44 1.09 13.16 -1.62
N GLY A 45 1.00 14.45 -1.31
CA GLY A 45 0.72 14.95 0.05
C GLY A 45 1.89 14.90 1.02
N GLU A 46 3.11 14.75 0.52
CA GLU A 46 4.34 14.83 1.29
C GLU A 46 5.24 15.94 0.77
N LEU A 47 6.00 16.56 1.67
CA LEU A 47 7.16 17.36 1.34
C LEU A 47 8.37 16.44 1.42
N ARG A 48 8.91 16.09 0.25
CA ARG A 48 10.07 15.23 0.08
C ARG A 48 11.31 16.08 -0.19
N VAL A 49 12.35 15.85 0.58
CA VAL A 49 13.63 16.53 0.44
C VAL A 49 14.76 15.51 0.36
N GLU A 50 15.52 15.59 -0.72
CA GLU A 50 16.73 14.80 -0.94
C GLU A 50 17.91 15.74 -1.17
N GLY A 51 19.06 15.34 -0.65
CA GLY A 51 20.29 16.08 -0.81
C GLY A 51 21.45 15.44 -0.06
N TRP A 52 22.44 16.25 0.24
CA TRP A 52 23.53 15.87 1.12
C TRP A 52 23.83 17.00 2.11
N ALA A 53 24.30 16.65 3.30
CA ALA A 53 24.69 17.59 4.34
C ALA A 53 25.77 16.97 5.23
N ARG A 54 26.79 17.77 5.59
CA ARG A 54 27.79 17.43 6.61
C ARG A 54 27.23 17.68 8.01
N ALA A 55 26.22 16.91 8.37
CA ALA A 55 25.42 17.10 9.57
C ALA A 55 25.31 15.79 10.37
N SER A 56 25.22 15.89 11.70
CA SER A 56 24.85 14.78 12.57
C SER A 56 23.35 14.49 12.47
N ARG A 57 22.55 15.51 12.13
CA ARG A 57 21.09 15.40 12.09
C ARG A 57 20.50 16.39 11.09
N VAL A 58 19.45 15.96 10.38
CA VAL A 58 18.66 16.79 9.47
C VAL A 58 17.19 16.67 9.86
N THR A 59 16.57 17.80 10.21
CA THR A 59 15.17 17.89 10.64
C THR A 59 14.36 18.64 9.59
N LEU A 60 13.38 17.97 8.99
CA LEU A 60 12.43 18.57 8.05
C LEU A 60 11.15 18.92 8.80
N PHE A 61 10.64 20.15 8.64
CA PHE A 61 9.45 20.62 9.35
C PHE A 61 8.43 21.29 8.41
N ALA A 62 7.14 21.02 8.62
CA ALA A 62 6.03 21.74 7.99
C ALA A 62 4.74 21.59 8.81
N GLY A 63 3.94 22.65 8.94
CA GLY A 63 2.61 22.57 9.57
C GLY A 63 2.58 22.33 11.10
N GLY A 64 3.73 22.09 11.71
CA GLY A 64 3.85 21.70 13.12
C GLY A 64 4.40 20.29 13.32
N ASP A 65 4.47 19.52 12.23
CA ASP A 65 5.14 18.22 12.20
C ASP A 65 6.63 18.41 11.91
N GLU A 66 7.46 17.56 12.50
CA GLU A 66 8.89 17.48 12.26
C GLU A 66 9.33 16.02 12.11
N VAL A 67 10.25 15.76 11.17
CA VAL A 67 10.84 14.44 10.93
C VAL A 67 12.34 14.60 10.84
N GLU A 68 13.07 13.76 11.56
CA GLU A 68 14.52 13.78 11.62
C GLU A 68 15.14 12.59 10.89
N THR A 69 16.29 12.83 10.26
CA THR A 69 17.11 11.78 9.63
C THR A 69 18.59 12.06 9.86
N THR A 70 19.40 11.01 9.81
CA THR A 70 20.87 11.14 9.85
C THR A 70 21.40 10.98 8.42
N PRO A 71 22.21 11.91 7.90
CA PRO A 71 22.78 11.80 6.56
C PRO A 71 23.86 10.71 6.52
N LEU A 72 23.45 9.49 6.17
CA LEU A 72 24.33 8.31 6.07
C LEU A 72 24.38 7.72 4.65
N LYS A 73 23.58 8.23 3.70
CA LYS A 73 23.57 7.72 2.32
C LYS A 73 24.90 8.06 1.64
N ARG A 74 25.57 7.03 1.12
CA ARG A 74 26.88 7.18 0.48
C ARG A 74 26.76 7.97 -0.85
N ARG A 75 27.63 8.97 -1.03
CA ARG A 75 27.66 9.91 -2.16
C ARG A 75 29.09 10.13 -2.63
N GLU A 76 29.58 9.18 -3.43
CA GLU A 76 30.94 9.21 -3.96
C GLU A 76 31.18 10.43 -4.86
N ASP A 77 30.16 10.83 -5.61
CA ASP A 77 30.14 12.02 -6.46
C ASP A 77 30.35 13.34 -5.68
N VAL A 78 29.90 13.37 -4.42
CA VAL A 78 30.11 14.51 -3.50
C VAL A 78 31.48 14.42 -2.85
N SER A 79 31.91 13.23 -2.41
CA SER A 79 33.23 13.01 -1.80
C SER A 79 34.37 13.39 -2.76
N GLY A 80 34.29 12.98 -4.03
CA GLY A 80 35.32 13.26 -5.04
C GLY A 80 35.41 14.74 -5.43
N LYS A 81 34.34 15.52 -5.25
CA LYS A 81 34.29 16.96 -5.55
C LYS A 81 34.60 17.86 -4.35
N THR A 82 34.36 17.39 -3.13
CA THR A 82 34.39 18.21 -1.92
C THR A 82 35.40 17.74 -0.87
N GLY A 83 36.07 16.60 -1.09
CA GLY A 83 37.11 16.06 -0.21
C GLY A 83 36.60 15.56 1.15
N SER A 84 35.31 15.33 1.32
CA SER A 84 34.71 14.82 2.57
C SER A 84 34.39 13.34 2.54
N GLU A 85 34.02 12.81 3.71
CA GLU A 85 33.39 11.49 3.88
C GLU A 85 32.27 11.27 2.85
N ALA A 86 32.14 10.02 2.40
CA ALA A 86 31.13 9.65 1.42
C ALA A 86 29.72 9.56 2.03
N GLU A 87 29.58 9.36 3.34
CA GLU A 87 28.30 9.23 4.04
C GLU A 87 27.73 10.59 4.45
N VAL A 88 27.20 11.31 3.46
CA VAL A 88 26.66 12.66 3.65
C VAL A 88 25.28 12.85 3.01
N GLY A 89 24.78 11.88 2.26
CA GLY A 89 23.48 11.94 1.60
C GLY A 89 22.31 11.67 2.56
N PHE A 90 21.15 12.25 2.25
CA PHE A 90 19.92 11.98 2.99
C PHE A 90 18.68 12.09 2.10
N PHE A 91 17.63 11.39 2.52
CA PHE A 91 16.26 11.58 2.08
C PHE A 91 15.38 11.74 3.32
N VAL A 92 14.50 12.72 3.30
CA VAL A 92 13.51 12.94 4.36
C VAL A 92 12.20 13.39 3.75
N ALA A 93 11.10 12.83 4.23
CA ALA A 93 9.77 13.19 3.82
C ALA A 93 8.92 13.46 5.06
N LEU A 94 7.99 14.42 4.94
CA LEU A 94 6.96 14.61 5.95
C LEU A 94 5.60 14.90 5.30
N PRO A 95 4.49 14.68 6.00
CA PRO A 95 3.17 15.10 5.54
C PRO A 95 3.15 16.60 5.17
N CYS A 96 2.75 16.90 3.95
CA CYS A 96 2.56 18.27 3.46
C CYS A 96 1.39 18.34 2.48
N SER A 97 0.24 18.76 2.99
CA SER A 97 -0.97 18.95 2.20
C SER A 97 -1.08 20.38 1.66
N TYR A 98 -2.13 20.63 0.86
CA TYR A 98 -2.46 22.01 0.48
C TYR A 98 -2.82 22.86 1.72
N TYR A 99 -3.32 22.24 2.80
CA TYR A 99 -3.60 22.92 4.06
C TYR A 99 -2.31 23.37 4.77
N THR A 100 -1.26 22.55 4.76
CA THR A 100 0.08 22.92 5.26
C THR A 100 0.59 24.21 4.58
N LEU A 101 0.30 24.40 3.29
CA LEU A 101 0.63 25.64 2.57
C LEU A 101 -0.22 26.85 2.98
N CYS A 102 -1.39 26.62 3.57
CA CYS A 102 -2.32 27.66 4.02
C CYS A 102 -2.05 28.12 5.46
N GLU A 103 -1.44 27.28 6.28
CA GLU A 103 -1.13 27.56 7.68
C GLU A 103 -0.08 28.65 7.87
N PRO A 104 -0.14 29.45 8.96
CA PRO A 104 0.79 30.53 9.22
C PRO A 104 2.21 30.05 9.62
N ARG A 105 2.37 28.79 10.02
CA ARG A 105 3.62 28.18 10.49
C ARG A 105 4.70 28.11 9.41
N ARG A 106 5.96 28.02 9.83
CA ARG A 106 7.12 27.93 8.92
C ARG A 106 7.22 26.51 8.34
N MET A 107 7.81 26.42 7.15
CA MET A 107 8.10 25.17 6.46
C MET A 107 9.53 25.24 5.96
N GLY A 108 10.33 24.21 6.20
CA GLY A 108 11.75 24.25 5.92
C GLY A 108 12.50 23.02 6.38
N LEU A 109 13.82 23.12 6.32
CA LEU A 109 14.74 22.10 6.77
C LEU A 109 15.79 22.74 7.67
N VAL A 110 16.15 22.04 8.74
CA VAL A 110 17.23 22.37 9.68
C VAL A 110 18.29 21.27 9.61
N ALA A 111 19.57 21.61 9.64
CA ALA A 111 20.65 20.65 9.78
C ALA A 111 21.61 21.03 10.93
N GLU A 112 22.01 20.04 11.72
CA GLU A 112 22.90 20.19 12.88
C GLU A 112 24.31 19.66 12.58
N PRO A 113 25.40 20.42 12.83
CA PRO A 113 26.76 20.00 12.49
C PRO A 113 27.30 18.85 13.35
N ARG A 114 28.20 18.01 12.79
CA ARG A 114 28.85 16.87 13.49
C ARG A 114 29.89 17.26 14.56
N VAL A 115 30.49 18.45 14.54
CA VAL A 115 31.57 18.84 15.48
C VAL A 115 31.40 20.28 15.97
N GLY A 116 31.39 20.48 17.30
CA GLY A 116 31.71 21.77 17.95
C GLY A 116 30.66 22.89 17.91
N GLY A 117 29.50 22.72 18.56
CA GLY A 117 28.74 23.81 19.18
C GLY A 117 27.87 24.73 18.27
N ARG A 118 26.54 24.60 18.44
CA ARG A 118 25.47 25.60 18.20
C ARG A 118 25.54 26.42 16.90
N GLN A 119 25.29 25.81 15.74
CA GLN A 119 24.65 26.54 14.64
C GLN A 119 23.68 25.67 13.82
N ILE A 120 22.40 26.03 13.91
CA ILE A 120 21.27 25.40 13.21
C ILE A 120 21.22 25.95 11.76
N LEU A 121 21.48 25.10 10.77
CA LEU A 121 21.43 25.47 9.35
C LEU A 121 19.98 25.41 8.86
N SER A 122 19.28 26.55 8.71
CA SER A 122 17.86 26.55 8.32
C SER A 122 17.59 27.06 6.90
N VAL A 123 16.87 26.28 6.08
CA VAL A 123 16.31 26.72 4.79
C VAL A 123 14.80 26.80 4.89
N ILE A 124 14.23 27.98 4.66
CA ILE A 124 12.78 28.19 4.66
C ILE A 124 12.22 28.10 3.23
N PHE A 125 11.21 27.26 3.05
CA PHE A 125 10.53 27.09 1.77
C PHE A 125 9.41 28.13 1.57
N PRO A 126 9.25 28.70 0.36
CA PRO A 126 8.37 29.85 0.14
C PRO A 126 6.88 29.45 0.02
N ARG A 127 6.23 29.12 1.14
CA ARG A 127 4.84 28.62 1.20
C ARG A 127 3.83 29.46 0.40
N ARG A 128 3.90 30.79 0.49
CA ARG A 128 2.94 31.69 -0.20
C ARG A 128 3.04 31.57 -1.72
N ARG A 129 4.25 31.46 -2.25
CA ARG A 129 4.49 31.26 -3.70
C ARG A 129 4.04 29.88 -4.14
N LEU A 130 4.31 28.84 -3.34
CA LEU A 130 3.88 27.47 -3.62
C LEU A 130 2.36 27.34 -3.60
N ARG A 131 1.69 27.98 -2.65
CA ARG A 131 0.22 28.06 -2.57
C ARG A 131 -0.36 28.74 -3.80
N LEU A 132 0.16 29.91 -4.19
CA LEU A 132 -0.33 30.64 -5.36
C LEU A 132 -0.13 29.82 -6.65
N ALA A 133 1.04 29.21 -6.82
CA ALA A 133 1.31 28.34 -7.94
C ALA A 133 0.34 27.14 -7.95
N ALA A 134 0.16 26.46 -6.81
CA ALA A 134 -0.80 25.36 -6.68
C ALA A 134 -2.22 25.76 -7.10
N ILE A 135 -2.69 26.95 -6.69
CA ILE A 135 -3.97 27.50 -7.12
C ILE A 135 -4.02 27.63 -8.65
N LEU A 136 -3.01 28.28 -9.24
CA LEU A 136 -2.99 28.56 -10.68
C LEU A 136 -2.94 27.29 -11.55
N SER A 137 -2.20 26.25 -11.14
CA SER A 137 -2.15 24.99 -11.91
C SER A 137 -3.36 24.10 -11.72
N LEU A 138 -3.95 24.10 -10.53
CA LEU A 138 -5.00 23.14 -10.17
C LEU A 138 -6.40 23.70 -10.42
N ALA A 139 -6.57 25.03 -10.48
CA ALA A 139 -7.85 25.67 -10.72
C ALA A 139 -8.51 25.24 -12.04
N PRO A 140 -7.83 25.17 -13.20
CA PRO A 140 -8.48 24.74 -14.45
C PRO A 140 -9.03 23.32 -14.39
N GLY A 141 -8.24 22.38 -13.86
CA GLY A 141 -8.69 20.99 -13.66
C GLY A 141 -9.81 20.90 -12.64
N PHE A 142 -9.73 21.64 -11.53
CA PHE A 142 -10.79 21.68 -10.53
C PHE A 142 -12.11 22.20 -11.10
N VAL A 143 -12.07 23.25 -11.93
CA VAL A 143 -13.26 23.78 -12.61
C VAL A 143 -13.85 22.74 -13.55
N PHE A 144 -13.02 22.07 -14.35
CA PHE A 144 -13.46 21.00 -15.26
C PHE A 144 -14.13 19.83 -14.51
N TYR A 145 -13.48 19.30 -13.47
CA TYR A 145 -14.05 18.20 -12.69
C TYR A 145 -15.26 18.62 -11.86
N SER A 146 -15.32 19.88 -11.41
CA SER A 146 -16.50 20.42 -10.72
C SER A 146 -17.68 20.56 -11.68
N ALA A 147 -17.43 20.96 -12.93
CA ALA A 147 -18.46 21.02 -13.96
C ALA A 147 -18.99 19.63 -14.33
N SER A 148 -18.11 18.63 -14.44
CA SER A 148 -18.54 17.24 -14.70
C SER A 148 -19.26 16.61 -13.49
N ALA A 149 -18.96 17.05 -12.27
CA ALA A 149 -19.68 16.66 -11.05
C ALA A 149 -21.01 17.41 -10.87
N LEU A 150 -21.29 18.47 -11.63
CA LEU A 150 -22.46 19.34 -11.47
C LEU A 150 -23.80 18.59 -11.57
N PRO A 151 -24.03 17.64 -12.49
CA PRO A 151 -25.29 16.88 -12.52
C PRO A 151 -25.50 16.04 -11.26
N ALA A 152 -24.42 15.50 -10.68
CA ALA A 152 -24.50 14.77 -9.43
C ALA A 152 -24.68 15.72 -8.24
N ALA A 153 -24.07 16.91 -8.26
CA ALA A 153 -24.29 17.94 -7.25
C ALA A 153 -25.74 18.44 -7.26
N ILE A 154 -26.33 18.69 -8.44
CA ILE A 154 -27.75 19.05 -8.58
C ILE A 154 -28.63 17.89 -8.09
N GLY A 155 -28.32 16.65 -8.48
CA GLY A 155 -29.01 15.46 -7.95
C GLY A 155 -28.99 15.40 -6.43
N TRP A 156 -27.83 15.66 -5.80
CA TRP A 156 -27.70 15.75 -4.34
C TRP A 156 -28.54 16.89 -3.74
N PHE A 157 -28.49 18.11 -4.31
CA PHE A 157 -29.25 19.26 -3.81
C PHE A 157 -30.77 19.09 -3.94
N VAL A 158 -31.22 18.37 -4.96
CA VAL A 158 -32.65 18.13 -5.22
C VAL A 158 -33.18 16.95 -4.42
N THR A 159 -32.39 15.88 -4.25
CA THR A 159 -32.88 14.59 -3.71
C THR A 159 -32.33 14.22 -2.34
N GLY A 160 -31.21 14.82 -1.91
CA GLY A 160 -30.51 14.41 -0.69
C GLY A 160 -29.88 13.01 -0.74
N ASP A 161 -29.87 12.32 -1.89
CA ASP A 161 -29.43 10.92 -2.00
C ASP A 161 -27.88 10.77 -1.90
N PRO A 162 -27.36 10.05 -0.88
CA PRO A 162 -25.92 9.86 -0.64
C PRO A 162 -25.13 9.25 -1.81
N ARG A 163 -25.78 8.55 -2.76
CA ARG A 163 -25.14 8.00 -3.96
C ARG A 163 -24.58 9.09 -4.87
N TYR A 164 -25.21 10.27 -4.89
CA TYR A 164 -24.68 11.44 -5.60
C TYR A 164 -23.40 11.97 -4.95
N ARG A 165 -23.28 11.92 -3.62
CA ARG A 165 -22.05 12.32 -2.89
C ARG A 165 -20.86 11.44 -3.24
N LYS A 166 -21.06 10.12 -3.36
CA LYS A 166 -20.04 9.17 -3.85
C LYS A 166 -19.62 9.51 -5.28
N ARG A 167 -20.58 9.70 -6.20
CA ARG A 167 -20.32 10.12 -7.59
C ARG A 167 -19.58 11.46 -7.70
N ILE A 168 -19.86 12.43 -6.82
CA ILE A 168 -19.11 13.70 -6.76
C ILE A 168 -17.66 13.46 -6.34
N LYS A 169 -17.42 12.66 -5.30
CA LYS A 169 -16.05 12.30 -4.85
C LYS A 169 -15.26 11.58 -5.95
N ASP A 170 -15.90 10.66 -6.66
CA ASP A 170 -15.30 9.89 -7.74
C ASP A 170 -14.96 10.78 -8.95
N ARG A 171 -15.89 11.65 -9.37
CA ARG A 171 -15.67 12.58 -10.49
C ARG A 171 -14.63 13.66 -10.18
N LEU A 172 -14.59 14.14 -8.94
CA LEU A 172 -13.55 15.04 -8.46
C LEU A 172 -12.22 14.33 -8.15
N ARG A 173 -12.18 12.99 -8.29
CA ARG A 173 -11.02 12.13 -7.99
C ARG A 173 -10.44 12.43 -6.61
N LEU A 174 -11.33 12.61 -5.62
CA LEU A 174 -10.99 12.88 -4.23
C LEU A 174 -10.64 11.61 -3.44
N GLN A 175 -10.64 10.46 -4.10
CA GLN A 175 -10.10 9.23 -3.52
C GLN A 175 -8.60 9.47 -3.25
N LEU A 176 -8.22 9.47 -1.97
CA LEU A 176 -6.84 9.32 -1.57
C LEU A 176 -6.39 7.97 -2.14
N ALA A 177 -5.48 7.98 -3.10
CA ALA A 177 -4.76 6.75 -3.41
C ALA A 177 -4.15 6.25 -2.09
N PRO A 178 -4.21 4.94 -1.77
CA PRO A 178 -3.53 4.41 -0.60
C PRO A 178 -2.07 4.80 -0.70
N ARG A 179 -1.70 5.78 0.13
CA ARG A 179 -0.33 6.25 0.31
C ARG A 179 0.36 5.20 1.14
N ALA A 180 1.51 4.73 0.69
CA ALA A 180 2.28 3.82 1.51
C ALA A 180 2.89 4.67 2.65
N GLY A 181 2.38 4.49 3.87
CA GLY A 181 2.93 5.14 5.06
C GLY A 181 4.19 4.42 5.53
N ARG A 182 4.92 5.00 6.48
CA ARG A 182 6.12 4.35 7.04
C ARG A 182 5.71 3.25 8.02
N LEU A 183 6.22 2.04 7.85
CA LEU A 183 6.10 0.97 8.84
C LEU A 183 7.09 1.23 9.98
N THR A 184 6.63 0.98 11.20
CA THR A 184 7.31 1.29 12.45
C THR A 184 7.58 0.00 13.22
N PRO A 185 8.84 -0.36 13.49
CA PRO A 185 9.22 -1.55 14.24
C PRO A 185 8.88 -1.45 15.73
N GLU A 186 8.58 -0.25 16.23
CA GLU A 186 8.22 0.03 17.61
C GLU A 186 6.90 -0.65 18.03
N VAL A 187 6.21 -1.38 17.14
CA VAL A 187 5.08 -2.26 17.51
C VAL A 187 5.53 -3.62 18.05
N PHE A 188 6.72 -4.10 17.67
CA PHE A 188 7.31 -5.39 18.07
C PHE A 188 8.37 -5.26 19.17
N ALA A 189 8.66 -4.04 19.62
CA ALA A 189 9.65 -3.83 20.67
C ALA A 189 9.20 -4.51 21.97
N ASP A 190 10.13 -5.18 22.64
CA ASP A 190 9.93 -5.65 24.01
C ASP A 190 9.52 -4.47 24.88
N ALA A 191 8.48 -4.66 25.70
CA ALA A 191 7.98 -3.66 26.65
C ALA A 191 8.99 -3.35 27.80
N GLY A 192 10.28 -3.57 27.59
CA GLY A 192 11.37 -3.36 28.53
C GLY A 192 12.35 -2.29 28.05
N ALA A 193 12.03 -1.00 28.28
CA ALA A 193 12.97 0.12 28.50
C ALA A 193 12.30 1.52 28.51
N GLY A 194 11.01 1.63 28.83
CA GLY A 194 10.34 2.93 28.92
C GLY A 194 9.11 2.86 29.80
N SER A 195 9.31 3.08 31.11
CA SER A 195 8.27 3.24 32.14
C SER A 195 7.06 2.30 32.00
N THR A 196 7.16 1.10 32.56
CA THR A 196 5.98 0.52 33.21
C THR A 196 5.42 1.60 34.14
N PRO A 197 4.17 2.06 33.98
CA PRO A 197 3.59 2.94 34.97
C PRO A 197 3.69 2.22 36.33
N ASP A 198 4.18 2.93 37.34
CA ASP A 198 4.42 2.44 38.72
C ASP A 198 3.16 1.83 39.37
N ARG A 199 2.01 1.96 38.69
CA ARG A 199 0.76 1.25 38.95
C ARG A 199 0.12 0.89 37.62
N LEU A 200 -0.13 -0.41 37.40
CA LEU A 200 -1.29 -0.83 36.62
C LEU A 200 -2.51 -0.02 37.13
N PRO A 201 -3.54 0.28 36.32
CA PRO A 201 -4.83 0.69 36.89
C PRO A 201 -5.10 -0.33 38.01
N GLY A 202 -5.36 0.16 39.23
CA GLY A 202 -5.38 -0.69 40.42
C GLY A 202 -6.27 -1.91 40.24
N ASP A 203 -6.29 -2.83 41.21
CA ASP A 203 -7.28 -3.92 41.28
C ASP A 203 -8.76 -3.43 41.33
N ASP A 204 -9.02 -2.17 41.00
CA ASP A 204 -10.33 -1.56 40.84
C ASP A 204 -11.17 -2.38 39.84
N PRO A 205 -12.39 -2.76 40.23
CA PRO A 205 -13.31 -3.47 39.37
C PRO A 205 -13.66 -2.64 38.14
N VAL A 206 -13.74 -3.30 36.98
CA VAL A 206 -14.24 -2.70 35.74
C VAL A 206 -15.77 -2.76 35.70
N THR A 207 -16.41 -1.72 35.19
CA THR A 207 -17.85 -1.73 34.89
C THR A 207 -18.07 -1.81 33.39
N ILE A 208 -18.72 -2.87 32.91
CA ILE A 208 -19.10 -3.01 31.49
C ILE A 208 -20.57 -2.64 31.34
N ILE A 209 -20.89 -1.75 30.41
CA ILE A 209 -22.27 -1.35 30.09
C ILE A 209 -22.60 -1.88 28.70
N VAL A 210 -23.67 -2.66 28.62
CA VAL A 210 -24.16 -3.25 27.36
C VAL A 210 -25.58 -2.78 27.08
N PRO A 211 -25.78 -1.78 26.18
CA PRO A 211 -27.11 -1.43 25.70
C PRO A 211 -27.61 -2.49 24.71
N ILE A 212 -28.85 -2.94 24.90
CA ILE A 212 -29.44 -4.06 24.17
C ILE A 212 -30.77 -3.61 23.59
N TYR A 213 -30.91 -3.72 22.27
CA TYR A 213 -32.19 -3.58 21.58
C TYR A 213 -32.31 -4.67 20.52
N ASN A 214 -33.09 -5.71 20.81
CA ASN A 214 -33.21 -6.91 19.97
C ASN A 214 -31.87 -7.69 19.84
N ALA A 215 -31.58 -8.23 18.65
CA ALA A 215 -30.38 -9.01 18.32
C ALA A 215 -30.19 -10.31 19.14
N PHE A 216 -31.30 -10.98 19.49
CA PHE A 216 -31.33 -12.19 20.31
C PHE A 216 -30.27 -13.24 19.94
N ASP A 217 -30.09 -13.50 18.65
CA ASP A 217 -29.25 -14.58 18.13
C ASP A 217 -27.75 -14.37 18.43
N LEU A 218 -27.32 -13.16 18.78
CA LEU A 218 -25.94 -12.82 19.12
C LEU A 218 -25.69 -12.74 20.63
N LEU A 219 -26.74 -12.46 21.41
CA LEU A 219 -26.62 -12.13 22.85
C LEU A 219 -26.01 -13.26 23.66
N ALA A 220 -26.40 -14.51 23.40
CA ALA A 220 -25.89 -15.66 24.16
C ALA A 220 -24.38 -15.82 24.04
N GLU A 221 -23.84 -15.76 22.81
CA GLU A 221 -22.39 -15.86 22.61
C GLU A 221 -21.66 -14.63 23.15
N MET A 222 -22.18 -13.42 22.93
CA MET A 222 -21.56 -12.19 23.43
C MET A 222 -21.48 -12.17 24.96
N LEU A 223 -22.56 -12.50 25.67
CA LEU A 223 -22.58 -12.55 27.13
C LEU A 223 -21.68 -13.68 27.68
N ALA A 224 -21.68 -14.84 27.02
CA ALA A 224 -20.76 -15.92 27.38
C ALA A 224 -19.30 -15.46 27.27
N ARG A 225 -18.93 -14.75 26.20
CA ARG A 225 -17.58 -14.17 26.04
C ARG A 225 -17.26 -13.15 27.13
N VAL A 226 -18.18 -12.23 27.47
CA VAL A 226 -17.99 -11.30 28.60
C VAL A 226 -17.64 -12.06 29.89
N SER A 227 -18.39 -13.13 30.21
CA SER A 227 -18.18 -13.90 31.44
C SER A 227 -16.92 -14.77 31.45
N ARG A 228 -16.46 -15.24 30.28
CA ARG A 228 -15.36 -16.22 30.18
C ARG A 228 -14.02 -15.60 29.81
N HIS A 229 -14.02 -14.49 29.09
CA HIS A 229 -12.82 -13.90 28.50
C HIS A 229 -12.29 -12.69 29.27
N THR A 230 -13.07 -12.16 30.21
CA THR A 230 -12.68 -11.04 31.07
C THR A 230 -11.96 -11.58 32.30
N THR A 231 -10.74 -11.10 32.56
CA THR A 231 -9.92 -11.60 33.69
C THR A 231 -10.11 -10.80 34.96
N ARG A 232 -10.45 -9.51 34.86
CA ARG A 232 -10.65 -8.62 36.00
C ARG A 232 -11.98 -8.83 36.69
N ARG A 233 -12.01 -8.45 37.97
CA ARG A 233 -13.24 -8.25 38.74
C ARG A 233 -14.17 -7.30 38.00
N THR A 234 -15.37 -7.77 37.71
CA THR A 234 -16.25 -7.12 36.74
C THR A 234 -17.66 -6.95 37.27
N ARG A 235 -18.17 -5.74 37.15
CA ARG A 235 -19.59 -5.42 37.22
C ARG A 235 -20.14 -5.30 35.79
N LEU A 236 -21.22 -5.99 35.49
CA LEU A 236 -21.91 -5.91 34.21
C LEU A 236 -23.27 -5.22 34.37
N ILE A 237 -23.49 -4.15 33.63
CA ILE A 237 -24.76 -3.43 33.57
C ILE A 237 -25.38 -3.71 32.19
N LEU A 238 -26.40 -4.55 32.17
CA LEU A 238 -27.21 -4.82 31.00
C LEU A 238 -28.35 -3.81 30.94
N VAL A 239 -28.55 -3.15 29.80
CA VAL A 239 -29.65 -2.19 29.62
C VAL A 239 -30.55 -2.65 28.47
N ASP A 240 -31.68 -3.28 28.79
CA ASP A 240 -32.70 -3.61 27.80
C ASP A 240 -33.47 -2.34 27.41
N ASP A 241 -33.24 -1.87 26.19
CA ASP A 241 -33.80 -0.64 25.63
C ASP A 241 -35.23 -0.83 25.08
N GLY A 242 -36.08 -1.51 25.84
CA GLY A 242 -37.45 -1.81 25.42
C GLY A 242 -37.48 -2.69 24.17
N SER A 243 -36.70 -3.78 24.16
CA SER A 243 -36.62 -4.72 23.04
C SER A 243 -38.01 -5.20 22.60
N SER A 244 -38.29 -5.14 21.29
CA SER A 244 -39.55 -5.59 20.70
C SER A 244 -39.61 -7.11 20.50
N ASP A 245 -38.44 -7.77 20.39
CA ASP A 245 -38.35 -9.23 20.37
C ASP A 245 -38.68 -9.79 21.76
N ALA A 246 -39.82 -10.47 21.86
CA ALA A 246 -40.35 -11.03 23.11
C ALA A 246 -39.41 -12.05 23.77
N ARG A 247 -38.41 -12.58 23.05
CA ARG A 247 -37.42 -13.53 23.58
C ARG A 247 -36.32 -12.86 24.40
N VAL A 248 -36.00 -11.60 24.13
CA VAL A 248 -34.82 -10.93 24.71
C VAL A 248 -34.95 -10.70 26.20
N ARG A 249 -36.03 -10.06 26.66
CA ARG A 249 -36.19 -9.72 28.07
C ARG A 249 -36.22 -10.94 28.99
N PRO A 250 -37.01 -12.00 28.70
CA PRO A 250 -36.95 -13.24 29.48
C PRO A 250 -35.54 -13.83 29.53
N PHE A 251 -34.86 -13.90 28.37
CA PHE A 251 -33.50 -14.41 28.29
C PHE A 251 -32.50 -13.61 29.13
N LEU A 252 -32.56 -12.28 29.13
CA LEU A 252 -31.65 -11.46 29.94
C LEU A 252 -31.87 -11.66 31.44
N ARG A 253 -33.13 -11.82 31.88
CA ARG A 253 -33.45 -12.13 33.28
C ARG A 253 -32.91 -13.50 33.67
N ASP A 254 -33.13 -14.50 32.83
CA ASP A 254 -32.66 -15.86 33.07
C ASP A 254 -31.13 -15.94 33.07
N TRP A 255 -30.46 -15.26 32.13
CA TRP A 255 -29.00 -15.22 32.06
C TRP A 255 -28.40 -14.50 33.26
N ALA A 256 -28.96 -13.36 33.67
CA ALA A 256 -28.48 -12.58 34.83
C ALA A 256 -28.62 -13.34 36.16
N ALA A 257 -29.59 -14.26 36.26
CA ALA A 257 -29.75 -15.18 37.39
C ALA A 257 -28.98 -16.50 37.23
N GLY A 258 -28.36 -16.72 36.07
CA GLY A 258 -27.75 -17.98 35.68
C GLY A 258 -26.29 -18.16 36.14
N PRO A 259 -25.73 -19.36 35.94
CA PRO A 259 -24.37 -19.70 36.39
C PRO A 259 -23.26 -18.95 35.65
N GLU A 260 -23.52 -18.44 34.43
CA GLU A 260 -22.53 -17.64 33.70
C GLU A 260 -22.40 -16.23 34.30
N ALA A 261 -23.51 -15.59 34.66
CA ALA A 261 -23.52 -14.31 35.37
C ALA A 261 -22.82 -14.39 36.73
N ALA A 262 -22.93 -15.54 37.41
CA ALA A 262 -22.26 -15.79 38.69
C ALA A 262 -20.71 -15.83 38.63
N ARG A 263 -20.11 -15.83 37.43
CA ARG A 263 -18.66 -15.65 37.25
C ARG A 263 -18.21 -14.20 37.42
N LEU A 264 -19.14 -13.26 37.33
CA LEU A 264 -18.91 -11.82 37.49
C LEU A 264 -19.19 -11.41 38.94
N ASP A 265 -18.62 -10.30 39.39
CA ASP A 265 -18.81 -9.83 40.77
C ASP A 265 -20.25 -9.34 41.01
N ARG A 266 -20.85 -8.73 39.97
CA ARG A 266 -22.22 -8.22 40.02
C ARG A 266 -22.78 -8.06 38.61
N VAL A 267 -24.05 -8.42 38.44
CA VAL A 267 -24.82 -8.15 37.22
C VAL A 267 -26.05 -7.32 37.59
N ASP A 268 -26.22 -6.16 36.97
CA ASP A 268 -27.41 -5.33 37.08
C ASP A 268 -28.15 -5.32 35.75
N LEU A 269 -29.45 -5.63 35.76
CA LEU A 269 -30.32 -5.53 34.59
C LEU A 269 -31.23 -4.32 34.73
N LEU A 270 -31.05 -3.33 33.85
CA LEU A 270 -31.91 -2.16 33.72
C LEU A 270 -32.89 -2.38 32.56
N GLU A 271 -34.18 -2.35 32.87
CA GLU A 271 -35.23 -2.50 31.85
C GLU A 271 -35.85 -1.12 31.56
N ASN A 272 -35.79 -0.69 30.30
CA ASN A 272 -36.53 0.48 29.84
C ASN A 272 -37.99 0.08 29.55
N ALA A 273 -38.94 0.95 29.89
CA ALA A 273 -40.35 0.76 29.55
C ALA A 273 -40.63 0.98 28.05
N GLU A 274 -39.84 1.84 27.43
CA GLU A 274 -39.90 2.20 26.00
C GLU A 274 -38.48 2.28 25.42
N ASN A 275 -38.35 2.28 24.09
CA ASN A 275 -37.07 2.44 23.41
C ASN A 275 -36.59 3.90 23.51
N LEU A 276 -35.62 4.13 24.40
CA LEU A 276 -34.94 5.41 24.64
C LEU A 276 -33.78 5.63 23.65
N GLY A 277 -33.40 4.61 22.90
CA GLY A 277 -32.26 4.58 22.00
C GLY A 277 -30.94 4.35 22.73
N PHE A 278 -29.89 4.16 21.94
CA PHE A 278 -28.52 3.93 22.42
C PHE A 278 -28.09 4.95 23.49
N ILE A 279 -28.25 6.25 23.20
CA ILE A 279 -27.83 7.34 24.10
C ILE A 279 -28.56 7.29 25.44
N GLY A 280 -29.89 7.11 25.43
CA GLY A 280 -30.69 7.06 26.65
C GLY A 280 -30.30 5.87 27.53
N SER A 281 -30.11 4.70 26.91
CA SER A 281 -29.71 3.47 27.59
C SER A 281 -28.29 3.56 28.17
N VAL A 282 -27.33 4.08 27.40
CA VAL A 282 -25.96 4.30 27.88
C VAL A 282 -25.93 5.31 29.02
N ASN A 283 -26.67 6.42 28.94
CA ASN A 283 -26.73 7.41 30.01
C ASN A 283 -27.31 6.85 31.32
N ARG A 284 -28.32 5.97 31.24
CA ARG A 284 -28.80 5.23 32.43
C ARG A 284 -27.71 4.35 33.02
N GLY A 285 -26.95 3.64 32.17
CA GLY A 285 -25.81 2.84 32.59
C GLY A 285 -24.71 3.69 33.25
N PHE A 286 -24.35 4.83 32.67
CA PHE A 286 -23.36 5.77 33.22
C PHE A 286 -23.78 6.31 34.59
N ALA A 287 -25.05 6.68 34.75
CA ALA A 287 -25.56 7.16 36.04
C ALA A 287 -25.36 6.11 37.15
N LEU A 288 -25.70 4.84 36.86
CA LEU A 288 -25.51 3.74 37.81
C LEU A 288 -24.02 3.45 38.06
N ALA A 289 -23.20 3.45 37.01
CA ALA A 289 -21.76 3.23 37.10
C ALA A 289 -21.06 4.31 37.93
N LEU A 290 -21.47 5.58 37.80
CA LEU A 290 -20.91 6.68 38.59
C LEU A 290 -21.38 6.66 40.05
N ALA A 291 -22.65 6.33 40.28
CA ALA A 291 -23.24 6.29 41.62
C ALA A 291 -22.65 5.17 42.49
N GLU A 292 -22.35 4.02 41.91
CA GLU A 292 -22.04 2.79 42.65
C GLU A 292 -20.75 2.08 42.20
N GLY A 293 -20.10 2.52 41.12
CA GLY A 293 -18.85 1.93 40.62
C GLY A 293 -17.61 2.43 41.35
N ALA A 294 -16.48 1.75 41.15
CA ALA A 294 -15.18 2.11 41.71
C ALA A 294 -14.14 2.47 40.62
N GLY A 295 -14.10 1.70 39.54
CA GLY A 295 -13.10 1.79 38.48
C GLY A 295 -13.62 2.30 37.12
N PRO A 296 -12.87 2.04 36.03
CA PRO A 296 -13.19 2.49 34.68
C PRO A 296 -14.47 1.83 34.13
N VAL A 297 -15.04 2.47 33.11
CA VAL A 297 -16.26 2.02 32.44
C VAL A 297 -15.94 1.59 31.02
N VAL A 298 -16.45 0.44 30.58
CA VAL A 298 -16.36 -0.01 29.18
C VAL A 298 -17.74 0.03 28.56
N LEU A 299 -17.89 0.78 27.48
CA LEU A 299 -19.04 0.65 26.58
C LEU A 299 -18.80 -0.50 25.63
N LEU A 300 -19.76 -1.43 25.57
CA LEU A 300 -19.70 -2.60 24.71
C LEU A 300 -21.04 -2.78 24.01
N ASN A 301 -21.04 -2.79 22.68
CA ASN A 301 -22.25 -3.11 21.93
C ASN A 301 -22.63 -4.59 22.10
N SER A 302 -23.93 -4.87 21.95
CA SER A 302 -24.47 -6.22 22.09
C SER A 302 -24.08 -7.21 20.98
N ASP A 303 -23.40 -6.73 19.95
CA ASP A 303 -22.85 -7.46 18.82
C ASP A 303 -21.31 -7.38 18.74
N ALA A 304 -20.63 -6.99 19.83
CA ALA A 304 -19.18 -6.98 19.94
C ALA A 304 -18.67 -8.23 20.71
N PHE A 305 -17.73 -8.97 20.12
CA PHE A 305 -17.27 -10.27 20.60
C PHE A 305 -15.84 -10.14 21.14
N LEU A 306 -15.75 -10.11 22.46
CA LEU A 306 -14.49 -9.92 23.17
C LEU A 306 -13.57 -11.14 23.02
N PRO A 307 -12.28 -10.98 22.70
CA PRO A 307 -11.31 -12.05 22.73
C PRO A 307 -10.83 -12.30 24.17
N GLU A 308 -10.14 -13.42 24.41
CA GLU A 308 -9.57 -13.75 25.72
C GLU A 308 -8.52 -12.71 26.19
N GLY A 309 -8.61 -12.27 27.45
CA GLY A 309 -7.65 -11.33 28.06
C GLY A 309 -7.63 -9.94 27.41
N TRP A 310 -8.78 -9.49 26.89
CA TRP A 310 -8.92 -8.19 26.23
C TRP A 310 -8.82 -7.01 27.20
N ASP A 311 -9.33 -7.19 28.42
CA ASP A 311 -9.59 -6.14 29.40
C ASP A 311 -8.29 -5.58 29.99
N GLU A 312 -7.33 -6.44 30.33
CA GLU A 312 -6.01 -5.99 30.79
C GLU A 312 -5.33 -5.09 29.76
N ARG A 313 -5.36 -5.50 28.48
CA ARG A 313 -4.74 -4.75 27.38
C ARG A 313 -5.48 -3.45 27.10
N LEU A 314 -6.80 -3.47 26.98
CA LEU A 314 -7.58 -2.28 26.64
C LEU A 314 -7.57 -1.24 27.77
N LEU A 315 -7.56 -1.67 29.03
CA LEU A 315 -7.59 -0.78 30.20
C LEU A 315 -6.20 -0.26 30.59
N ALA A 316 -5.12 -0.94 30.25
CA ALA A 316 -3.76 -0.55 30.65
C ALA A 316 -3.41 0.93 30.36
N PRO A 317 -3.76 1.52 29.20
CA PRO A 317 -3.43 2.93 28.93
C PRO A 317 -4.18 3.94 29.82
N LEU A 318 -5.28 3.54 30.49
CA LEU A 318 -6.00 4.40 31.44
C LEU A 318 -5.22 4.64 32.74
N ALA A 319 -4.08 3.98 32.96
CA ALA A 319 -3.16 4.31 34.05
C ALA A 319 -2.58 5.73 33.90
N ASP A 320 -2.48 6.25 32.67
CA ASP A 320 -2.20 7.66 32.43
C ASP A 320 -3.48 8.49 32.67
N SER A 321 -3.49 9.28 33.74
CA SER A 321 -4.60 10.17 34.10
C SER A 321 -5.02 11.15 32.99
N ALA A 322 -4.16 11.45 32.01
CA ALA A 322 -4.51 12.27 30.85
C ALA A 322 -5.36 11.51 29.81
N VAL A 323 -5.37 10.17 29.83
CA VAL A 323 -6.15 9.35 28.89
C VAL A 323 -7.59 9.25 29.37
N ALA A 324 -8.49 9.78 28.56
CA ALA A 324 -9.93 9.77 28.80
C ALA A 324 -10.60 8.52 28.26
N SER A 325 -10.14 8.00 27.12
CA SER A 325 -10.69 6.79 26.53
C SER A 325 -9.70 6.00 25.68
N VAL A 326 -9.96 4.71 25.55
CA VAL A 326 -9.22 3.78 24.69
C VAL A 326 -10.22 2.97 23.86
N THR A 327 -9.99 2.86 22.55
CA THR A 327 -10.85 2.10 21.62
C THR A 327 -10.06 0.96 20.97
N ALA A 328 -10.65 -0.24 20.96
CA ALA A 328 -10.07 -1.41 20.30
C ALA A 328 -10.13 -1.29 18.77
N MET A 329 -9.23 -2.00 18.07
CA MET A 329 -9.40 -2.22 16.63
C MET A 329 -10.52 -3.21 16.35
N SER A 330 -11.11 -3.16 15.15
CA SER A 330 -12.21 -4.06 14.77
C SER A 330 -12.27 -4.24 13.26
N ASN A 331 -13.08 -5.20 12.80
CA ASN A 331 -13.49 -5.32 11.41
C ASN A 331 -14.52 -4.24 10.99
N ASP A 332 -15.13 -3.53 11.96
CA ASP A 332 -16.10 -2.46 11.73
C ASP A 332 -16.06 -1.39 12.84
N ALA A 333 -15.05 -0.51 12.81
CA ALA A 333 -14.84 0.54 13.83
C ALA A 333 -14.32 1.84 13.22
N GLU A 334 -14.90 2.29 12.10
CA GLU A 334 -14.53 3.53 11.42
C GLU A 334 -13.00 3.68 11.20
N ILE A 335 -12.36 4.68 11.80
CA ILE A 335 -10.91 4.95 11.69
C ILE A 335 -10.02 3.84 12.29
N PHE A 336 -10.61 2.89 13.04
CA PHE A 336 -9.94 1.72 13.59
C PHE A 336 -10.26 0.41 12.84
N SER A 337 -10.90 0.49 11.66
CA SER A 337 -11.30 -0.69 10.87
C SER A 337 -10.13 -1.42 10.18
N VAL A 338 -10.07 -2.74 10.32
CA VAL A 338 -9.09 -3.63 9.68
C VAL A 338 -9.80 -4.51 8.64
N PRO A 339 -9.16 -4.86 7.51
CA PRO A 339 -7.83 -4.45 7.03
C PRO A 339 -7.77 -3.04 6.46
N SER A 340 -8.91 -2.47 6.05
CA SER A 340 -8.97 -1.17 5.41
C SER A 340 -9.64 -0.13 6.30
N ILE A 341 -8.96 0.98 6.55
CA ILE A 341 -9.48 2.08 7.37
C ILE A 341 -10.82 2.59 6.82
N CYS A 342 -11.78 2.81 7.73
CA CYS A 342 -13.15 3.22 7.41
C CYS A 342 -13.91 2.30 6.44
N VAL A 343 -13.48 1.05 6.27
CA VAL A 343 -14.18 0.06 5.46
C VAL A 343 -14.51 -1.14 6.33
N GLN A 344 -15.82 -1.38 6.49
CA GLN A 344 -16.32 -2.59 7.11
C GLN A 344 -15.87 -3.81 6.31
N THR A 345 -15.33 -4.81 7.01
CA THR A 345 -14.96 -6.09 6.42
C THR A 345 -15.72 -7.22 7.13
N PRO A 346 -16.58 -7.97 6.42
CA PRO A 346 -17.19 -9.16 6.98
C PRO A 346 -16.10 -10.18 7.33
N ILE A 347 -16.23 -10.79 8.51
CA ILE A 347 -15.35 -11.88 8.95
C ILE A 347 -16.21 -13.05 9.40
N ALA A 348 -15.68 -14.26 9.23
CA ALA A 348 -16.32 -15.51 9.65
C ALA A 348 -16.08 -15.78 11.14
N PRO A 349 -16.96 -16.55 11.81
CA PRO A 349 -16.74 -16.95 13.20
C PRO A 349 -15.34 -17.55 13.43
N GLY A 350 -14.67 -17.10 14.49
CA GLY A 350 -13.31 -17.52 14.84
C GLY A 350 -12.19 -16.70 14.20
N GLN A 351 -12.45 -15.98 13.09
CA GLN A 351 -11.45 -15.08 12.50
C GLN A 351 -11.12 -13.91 13.42
N GLY A 352 -12.09 -13.39 14.18
CA GLY A 352 -11.85 -12.34 15.17
C GLY A 352 -10.81 -12.73 16.21
N ASP A 353 -10.89 -13.97 16.71
CA ASP A 353 -9.93 -14.50 17.69
C ASP A 353 -8.56 -14.76 17.05
N ALA A 354 -8.50 -15.19 15.79
CA ALA A 354 -7.24 -15.35 15.06
C ALA A 354 -6.53 -14.00 14.82
N ILE A 355 -7.29 -12.94 14.53
CA ILE A 355 -6.76 -11.58 14.39
C ILE A 355 -6.27 -11.05 15.75
N ASP A 356 -7.03 -11.27 16.83
CA ASP A 356 -6.60 -10.84 18.16
C ASP A 356 -5.37 -11.61 18.66
N ALA A 357 -5.19 -12.88 18.28
CA ALA A 357 -3.96 -13.61 18.57
C ALA A 357 -2.72 -12.90 18.00
N VAL A 358 -2.83 -12.30 16.81
CA VAL A 358 -1.79 -11.43 16.26
C VAL A 358 -1.69 -10.12 17.05
N ALA A 359 -2.81 -9.48 17.36
CA ALA A 359 -2.85 -8.23 18.12
C ALA A 359 -2.14 -8.36 19.49
N ARG A 360 -2.34 -9.48 20.18
CA ARG A 360 -1.74 -9.80 21.47
C ARG A 360 -0.20 -9.83 21.43
N GLY A 361 0.38 -10.18 20.28
CA GLY A 361 1.83 -10.16 20.07
C GLY A 361 2.43 -8.77 19.82
N LEU A 362 1.58 -7.74 19.66
CA LEU A 362 2.02 -6.36 19.47
C LEU A 362 2.14 -5.68 20.84
N THR A 363 3.36 -5.44 21.31
CA THR A 363 3.64 -5.00 22.69
C THR A 363 4.34 -3.66 22.81
N GLY A 364 4.84 -3.09 21.71
CA GLY A 364 5.64 -1.87 21.78
C GLY A 364 4.81 -0.58 21.82
N THR A 365 5.46 0.57 22.02
CA THR A 365 4.76 1.86 22.26
C THR A 365 3.92 2.34 21.08
N ALA A 366 4.25 1.93 19.86
CA ALA A 366 3.52 2.30 18.65
C ALA A 366 2.19 1.53 18.48
N VAL A 367 1.80 0.66 19.43
CA VAL A 367 0.45 0.08 19.46
C VAL A 367 -0.62 1.06 19.89
N LEU A 368 -0.26 2.22 20.44
CA LEU A 368 -1.19 3.27 20.84
C LEU A 368 -1.07 4.47 19.91
N ALA A 369 -2.20 4.99 19.46
CA ALA A 369 -2.25 6.24 18.68
C ALA A 369 -3.30 7.19 19.23
N GLU A 370 -2.95 8.46 19.39
CA GLU A 370 -3.93 9.49 19.73
C GLU A 370 -4.88 9.74 18.55
N ALA A 371 -6.17 9.71 18.84
CA ALA A 371 -7.24 9.81 17.86
C ALA A 371 -8.13 11.03 18.15
N PRO A 372 -8.78 11.59 17.12
CA PRO A 372 -9.71 12.71 17.30
C PRO A 372 -10.99 12.31 18.04
N THR A 373 -11.30 11.01 18.12
CA THR A 373 -12.45 10.47 18.84
C THR A 373 -12.23 8.98 19.13
N GLY A 374 -12.95 8.45 20.13
CA GLY A 374 -13.15 7.00 20.31
C GLY A 374 -14.39 6.50 19.56
N VAL A 375 -14.55 5.19 19.44
CA VAL A 375 -15.72 4.57 18.80
C VAL A 375 -16.45 3.69 19.81
N GLY A 376 -17.73 3.97 20.06
CA GLY A 376 -18.51 3.41 21.17
C GLY A 376 -18.86 1.92 21.12
N PHE A 377 -18.41 1.16 20.10
CA PHE A 377 -18.70 -0.27 20.00
C PHE A 377 -17.96 -1.11 21.05
N CYS A 378 -16.73 -0.70 21.38
CA CYS A 378 -15.88 -1.24 22.43
C CYS A 378 -14.90 -0.14 22.86
N MET A 379 -15.32 0.66 23.84
CA MET A 379 -14.61 1.85 24.27
C MET A 379 -14.47 1.86 25.78
N ALA A 380 -13.23 1.76 26.26
CA ALA A 380 -12.90 1.97 27.66
C ALA A 380 -12.86 3.48 27.96
N ILE A 381 -13.40 3.88 29.10
CA ILE A 381 -13.57 5.26 29.54
C ILE A 381 -13.06 5.38 30.97
N SER A 382 -12.16 6.34 31.19
CA SER A 382 -11.70 6.68 32.54
C SER A 382 -12.87 7.19 33.38
N ARG A 383 -12.99 6.66 34.60
CA ARG A 383 -14.03 7.08 35.55
C ARG A 383 -13.94 8.57 35.86
N GLU A 384 -12.73 9.10 36.03
CA GLU A 384 -12.51 10.50 36.38
C GLU A 384 -12.98 11.44 35.27
N TRP A 385 -12.73 11.07 34.01
CA TRP A 385 -13.19 11.83 32.85
C TRP A 385 -14.69 11.68 32.63
N LEU A 386 -15.25 10.48 32.86
CA LEU A 386 -16.69 10.27 32.84
C LEU A 386 -17.38 11.13 33.92
N ALA A 387 -16.84 11.23 35.13
CA ALA A 387 -17.43 12.08 36.18
C ALA A 387 -17.48 13.57 35.79
N LYS A 388 -16.55 14.04 34.95
CA LYS A 388 -16.51 15.43 34.45
C LYS A 388 -17.54 15.70 33.33
N GLU A 389 -17.91 14.67 32.57
CA GLU A 389 -18.95 14.73 31.54
C GLU A 389 -19.79 13.44 31.65
N PRO A 390 -20.76 13.38 32.59
CA PRO A 390 -21.36 12.13 33.06
C PRO A 390 -22.41 11.53 32.13
N ALA A 391 -22.62 12.11 30.96
CA ALA A 391 -23.62 11.70 29.99
C ALA A 391 -23.24 12.10 28.57
N PHE A 392 -23.73 11.34 27.61
CA PHE A 392 -23.82 11.74 26.22
C PHE A 392 -24.95 12.75 26.00
N ASP A 393 -24.75 13.68 25.07
CA ASP A 393 -25.74 14.71 24.75
C ASP A 393 -26.93 14.11 24.00
N THR A 394 -28.12 14.26 24.57
CA THR A 394 -29.36 13.71 24.01
C THR A 394 -29.82 14.41 22.73
N VAL A 395 -29.19 15.52 22.33
CA VAL A 395 -29.45 16.19 21.04
C VAL A 395 -29.25 15.26 19.84
N PHE A 396 -28.38 14.26 19.95
CA PHE A 396 -28.11 13.27 18.91
C PHE A 396 -29.24 12.22 18.79
N GLY A 397 -30.20 12.23 19.71
CA GLY A 397 -31.41 11.40 19.68
C GLY A 397 -31.10 9.93 19.93
N ARG A 398 -31.14 9.11 18.88
CA ARG A 398 -30.99 7.65 18.96
C ARG A 398 -29.61 7.16 18.49
N GLY A 399 -28.56 7.96 18.67
CA GLY A 399 -27.17 7.62 18.36
C GLY A 399 -26.58 8.30 17.12
N TYR A 400 -25.31 7.99 16.83
CA TYR A 400 -24.40 8.63 15.87
C TYR A 400 -23.97 10.05 16.25
N GLY A 401 -22.71 10.24 16.65
CA GLY A 401 -22.09 11.55 16.93
C GLY A 401 -22.00 11.92 18.42
N GLU A 402 -22.64 11.14 19.29
CA GLU A 402 -22.57 11.26 20.74
C GLU A 402 -21.17 11.04 21.28
N GLU A 403 -20.47 9.98 20.83
CA GLU A 403 -19.10 9.72 21.25
C GLU A 403 -18.16 10.82 20.76
N VAL A 404 -18.41 11.36 19.57
CA VAL A 404 -17.66 12.49 19.01
C VAL A 404 -17.82 13.74 19.88
N ASP A 405 -19.06 14.08 20.24
CA ASP A 405 -19.35 15.24 21.09
C ASP A 405 -18.70 15.11 22.47
N TRP A 406 -18.84 13.94 23.10
CA TRP A 406 -18.21 13.65 24.39
C TRP A 406 -16.69 13.74 24.29
N CYS A 407 -16.07 13.10 23.31
CA CYS A 407 -14.62 13.14 23.10
C CYS A 407 -14.13 14.59 22.90
N GLN A 408 -14.78 15.36 22.03
CA GLN A 408 -14.35 16.72 21.75
C GLN A 408 -14.51 17.66 22.96
N LYS A 409 -15.54 17.47 23.80
CA LYS A 409 -15.69 18.19 25.09
C LYS A 409 -14.56 17.85 26.06
N ILE A 410 -14.21 16.57 26.18
CA ILE A 410 -13.14 16.11 27.08
C ILE A 410 -11.76 16.55 26.58
N ARG A 411 -11.52 16.47 25.27
CA ARG A 411 -10.29 16.95 24.63
C ARG A 411 -10.08 18.44 24.82
N ALA A 412 -11.14 19.24 24.78
CA ALA A 412 -11.06 20.68 25.10
C ALA A 412 -10.63 20.95 26.56
N ARG A 413 -10.75 19.97 27.45
CA ARG A 413 -10.29 20.01 28.85
C ARG A 413 -8.94 19.30 29.06
N GLY A 414 -8.26 18.89 27.98
CA GLY A 414 -6.93 18.26 28.01
C GLY A 414 -6.94 16.72 28.06
N GLY A 415 -8.11 16.08 27.99
CA GLY A 415 -8.18 14.62 27.92
C GLY A 415 -7.76 14.08 26.54
N ARG A 416 -7.17 12.89 26.52
CA ARG A 416 -6.69 12.23 25.29
C ARG A 416 -7.52 10.99 24.98
N HIS A 417 -7.71 10.71 23.69
CA HIS A 417 -8.40 9.52 23.21
C HIS A 417 -7.43 8.66 22.43
N LEU A 418 -7.32 7.38 22.74
CA LEU A 418 -6.36 6.48 22.12
C LEU A 418 -7.06 5.36 21.35
N GLY A 419 -6.50 4.98 20.20
CA GLY A 419 -6.75 3.69 19.56
C GLY A 419 -5.69 2.67 19.99
N HIS A 420 -6.08 1.42 20.23
CA HIS A 420 -5.20 0.35 20.69
C HIS A 420 -5.06 -0.76 19.64
N GLY A 421 -3.91 -0.79 18.95
CA GLY A 421 -3.56 -1.79 17.93
C GLY A 421 -3.30 -3.20 18.46
N GLY A 422 -2.94 -3.32 19.74
CA GLY A 422 -2.75 -4.61 20.41
C GLY A 422 -4.03 -5.27 20.96
N VAL A 423 -5.23 -4.80 20.59
CA VAL A 423 -6.52 -5.44 20.93
C VAL A 423 -7.44 -5.40 19.71
N PHE A 424 -7.97 -6.56 19.32
CA PHE A 424 -8.95 -6.66 18.25
C PHE A 424 -10.27 -7.22 18.78
N VAL A 425 -11.38 -6.51 18.57
CA VAL A 425 -12.72 -6.95 18.97
C VAL A 425 -13.57 -7.09 17.71
N GLU A 426 -14.07 -8.30 17.47
CA GLU A 426 -14.98 -8.56 16.37
C GLU A 426 -16.33 -7.86 16.60
N HIS A 427 -16.90 -7.25 15.56
CA HIS A 427 -18.18 -6.55 15.61
C HIS A 427 -19.12 -7.15 14.55
N ARG A 428 -20.11 -7.95 14.99
CA ARG A 428 -21.07 -8.69 14.13
C ARG A 428 -22.47 -8.08 14.15
N GLY A 429 -22.68 -6.90 13.61
CA GLY A 429 -24.06 -6.39 13.56
C GLY A 429 -24.28 -5.06 12.89
N GLY A 430 -23.28 -4.58 12.13
CA GLY A 430 -23.46 -3.49 11.18
C GLY A 430 -24.53 -3.76 10.10
N GLN A 431 -25.10 -4.98 10.01
CA GLN A 431 -26.20 -5.41 9.14
C GLN A 431 -27.46 -4.53 9.18
N SER A 432 -27.54 -3.53 10.05
CA SER A 432 -28.41 -2.38 9.85
C SER A 432 -27.90 -1.47 8.71
N PHE A 433 -27.63 -2.02 7.52
CA PHE A 433 -27.40 -1.24 6.30
C PHE A 433 -28.74 -1.04 5.58
N GLY A 434 -29.21 0.21 5.51
CA GLY A 434 -30.02 0.62 4.38
C GLY A 434 -31.39 1.25 4.66
N SER A 435 -31.84 1.40 5.91
CA SER A 435 -33.02 2.26 6.11
C SER A 435 -32.61 3.71 5.82
N GLN A 436 -33.38 4.37 4.96
CA GLN A 436 -33.20 5.79 4.64
C GLN A 436 -33.15 6.64 5.92
N GLU A 437 -33.92 6.26 6.94
CA GLU A 437 -33.93 6.88 8.26
C GLU A 437 -32.58 6.86 8.99
N LYS A 438 -31.80 5.77 8.89
CA LYS A 438 -30.45 5.70 9.48
C LYS A 438 -29.52 6.69 8.78
N LEU A 439 -29.55 6.74 7.45
CA LEU A 439 -28.74 7.66 6.66
C LEU A 439 -29.09 9.13 6.94
N GLU A 440 -30.38 9.44 7.05
CA GLU A 440 -30.86 10.78 7.41
C GLU A 440 -30.43 11.18 8.84
N ARG A 441 -30.51 10.26 9.80
CA ARG A 441 -30.04 10.47 11.17
C ARG A 441 -28.53 10.75 11.21
N VAL A 442 -27.73 9.93 10.54
CA VAL A 442 -26.27 10.13 10.42
C VAL A 442 -25.97 11.47 9.76
N ALA A 443 -26.68 11.86 8.69
CA ALA A 443 -26.47 13.13 8.02
C ALA A 443 -26.80 14.33 8.91
N ARG A 444 -27.96 14.29 9.60
CA ARG A 444 -28.39 15.32 10.55
C ARG A 444 -27.40 15.48 11.69
N ASN A 445 -27.01 14.38 12.32
CA ASN A 445 -26.12 14.40 13.47
C ASN A 445 -24.70 14.82 13.11
N ASN A 446 -24.19 14.42 11.94
CA ASN A 446 -22.93 14.95 11.41
C ASN A 446 -22.98 16.47 11.20
N ALA A 447 -24.13 17.05 10.81
CA ALA A 447 -24.26 18.49 10.69
C ALA A 447 -24.14 19.21 12.06
N ILE A 448 -24.66 18.59 13.13
CA ILE A 448 -24.49 19.07 14.50
C ILE A 448 -23.00 19.04 14.89
N VAL A 449 -22.32 17.90 14.67
CA VAL A 449 -20.88 17.75 14.93
C VAL A 449 -20.07 18.79 14.17
N SER A 450 -20.26 18.93 12.86
CA SER A 450 -19.51 19.91 12.04
C SER A 450 -19.79 21.35 12.47
N SER A 451 -20.98 21.64 13.00
CA SER A 451 -21.31 22.97 13.53
C SER A 451 -20.66 23.25 14.88
N ARG A 452 -20.67 22.28 15.81
CA ARG A 452 -20.09 22.40 17.15
C ARG A 452 -18.57 22.37 17.12
N TYR A 453 -18.00 21.54 16.25
CA TYR A 453 -16.56 21.27 16.15
C TYR A 453 -16.05 21.45 14.71
N PRO A 454 -15.96 22.70 14.22
CA PRO A 454 -15.48 22.97 12.86
C PRO A 454 -14.14 22.31 12.43
N PRO A 455 -13.12 22.11 13.32
CA PRO A 455 -11.89 21.44 12.91
C PRO A 455 -11.99 19.92 12.86
N TYR A 456 -13.01 19.29 13.46
CA TYR A 456 -13.08 17.84 13.64
C TYR A 456 -13.00 17.06 12.33
N ASP A 457 -13.77 17.49 11.31
CA ASP A 457 -13.70 16.91 9.96
C ASP A 457 -12.27 16.86 9.41
N ARG A 458 -11.46 17.89 9.67
CA ARG A 458 -10.06 17.94 9.25
C ARG A 458 -9.23 16.96 10.05
N GLU A 459 -9.39 16.93 11.38
CA GLU A 459 -8.65 16.05 12.28
C GLU A 459 -8.85 14.57 11.90
N VAL A 460 -10.08 14.17 11.57
CA VAL A 460 -10.37 12.81 11.07
C VAL A 460 -9.69 12.53 9.73
N GLN A 461 -9.72 13.47 8.78
CA GLN A 461 -9.03 13.28 7.49
C GLN A 461 -7.51 13.24 7.65
N ASP A 462 -6.95 14.02 8.56
CA ASP A 462 -5.52 14.03 8.88
C ASP A 462 -5.12 12.68 9.52
N PHE A 463 -5.93 12.14 10.44
CA PHE A 463 -5.74 10.80 11.01
C PHE A 463 -5.81 9.70 9.94
N ILE A 464 -6.81 9.73 9.05
CA ILE A 464 -6.94 8.75 7.96
C ILE A 464 -5.75 8.83 6.99
N ALA A 465 -5.27 10.04 6.71
CA ALA A 465 -4.15 10.23 5.79
C ALA A 465 -2.81 9.82 6.38
N ALA A 466 -2.62 9.97 7.70
CA ALA A 466 -1.42 9.57 8.41
C ALA A 466 -1.41 8.07 8.77
N ASP A 467 -2.59 7.50 9.06
CA ASP A 467 -2.81 6.17 9.62
C ASP A 467 -1.73 5.80 10.66
N PRO A 468 -1.72 6.46 11.84
CA PRO A 468 -0.68 6.24 12.85
C PRO A 468 -0.61 4.80 13.36
N LEU A 469 -1.67 4.01 13.17
CA LEU A 469 -1.73 2.59 13.48
C LEU A 469 -1.42 1.70 12.26
N LEU A 470 -0.81 2.22 11.19
CA LEU A 470 -0.56 1.50 9.94
C LEU A 470 0.13 0.16 10.16
N THR A 471 1.18 0.10 10.98
CA THR A 471 1.90 -1.17 11.21
C THR A 471 1.05 -2.19 11.97
N CYS A 472 0.28 -1.73 12.96
CA CYS A 472 -0.70 -2.59 13.64
C CYS A 472 -1.75 -3.08 12.63
N ARG A 473 -2.32 -2.17 11.83
CA ARG A 473 -3.29 -2.52 10.79
C ARG A 473 -2.73 -3.50 9.77
N MET A 474 -1.45 -3.38 9.39
CA MET A 474 -0.75 -4.30 8.51
C MET A 474 -0.63 -5.69 9.14
N ALA A 475 -0.17 -5.78 10.39
CA ALA A 475 -0.09 -7.03 11.14
C ALA A 475 -1.46 -7.71 11.24
N LEU A 476 -2.50 -6.97 11.64
CA LEU A 476 -3.86 -7.49 11.76
C LEU A 476 -4.47 -7.87 10.40
N ALA A 477 -4.15 -7.15 9.33
CA ALA A 477 -4.56 -7.49 7.97
C ALA A 477 -3.93 -8.81 7.49
N LEU A 478 -2.65 -9.06 7.83
CA LEU A 478 -1.99 -10.33 7.56
C LEU A 478 -2.60 -11.46 8.39
N GLY A 479 -2.91 -11.22 9.66
CA GLY A 479 -3.62 -12.18 10.53
C GLY A 479 -5.01 -12.54 9.98
N TRP A 480 -5.77 -11.53 9.54
CA TRP A 480 -7.05 -11.74 8.87
C TRP A 480 -6.89 -12.57 7.60
N ALA A 481 -5.96 -12.18 6.72
CA ALA A 481 -5.73 -12.86 5.45
C ALA A 481 -5.30 -14.33 5.64
N ALA A 482 -4.49 -14.61 6.66
CA ALA A 482 -4.07 -15.96 7.02
C ALA A 482 -5.17 -16.80 7.70
N SER A 483 -6.24 -16.15 8.19
CA SER A 483 -7.37 -16.84 8.83
C SER A 483 -8.45 -17.31 7.85
N ILE A 484 -8.29 -17.09 6.55
CA ILE A 484 -9.27 -17.46 5.52
C ILE A 484 -9.17 -18.97 5.25
N PRO A 485 -10.20 -19.77 5.56
CA PRO A 485 -10.14 -21.24 5.45
C PRO A 485 -9.88 -21.74 4.01
N GLU A 486 -10.42 -21.04 3.01
CA GLU A 486 -10.28 -21.38 1.60
C GLU A 486 -8.87 -21.10 1.05
N GLN A 487 -8.00 -20.46 1.84
CA GLN A 487 -6.65 -20.08 1.48
C GLN A 487 -5.65 -20.57 2.55
N PRO A 488 -5.30 -21.87 2.57
CA PRO A 488 -4.43 -22.44 3.60
C PRO A 488 -3.01 -21.87 3.59
N ARG A 489 -2.60 -21.19 2.52
CA ARG A 489 -1.30 -20.52 2.39
C ARG A 489 -1.53 -19.14 1.80
N LEU A 490 -1.05 -18.09 2.46
CA LEU A 490 -1.13 -16.74 1.91
C LEU A 490 0.03 -16.51 0.93
N PRO A 491 -0.22 -16.10 -0.33
CA PRO A 491 0.84 -15.83 -1.27
C PRO A 491 1.57 -14.54 -0.92
N VAL A 492 2.90 -14.60 -0.95
CA VAL A 492 3.83 -13.49 -0.73
C VAL A 492 4.68 -13.34 -1.99
N TYR A 493 4.31 -12.39 -2.84
CA TYR A 493 5.02 -12.13 -4.09
C TYR A 493 6.17 -11.14 -3.89
N LEU A 494 7.39 -11.49 -4.30
CA LEU A 494 8.48 -10.52 -4.47
C LEU A 494 8.44 -9.93 -5.88
N ALA A 495 8.19 -8.63 -5.98
CA ALA A 495 8.08 -7.90 -7.23
C ALA A 495 8.84 -6.57 -7.18
N HIS A 496 8.83 -5.80 -8.26
CA HIS A 496 9.47 -4.49 -8.35
C HIS A 496 8.44 -3.37 -8.59
N THR A 497 8.81 -2.11 -8.38
CA THR A 497 7.92 -0.94 -8.55
C THR A 497 7.85 -0.38 -9.98
N MET A 498 8.63 -0.91 -10.92
CA MET A 498 8.83 -0.28 -12.25
C MET A 498 7.73 -0.60 -13.27
N GLY A 499 6.79 -1.51 -12.96
CA GLY A 499 5.72 -1.92 -13.87
C GLY A 499 6.18 -2.85 -15.00
N GLY A 500 5.42 -2.94 -16.08
CA GLY A 500 5.74 -3.77 -17.25
C GLY A 500 4.98 -5.11 -17.28
N GLY A 501 5.51 -6.07 -18.04
CA GLY A 501 4.86 -7.37 -18.27
C GLY A 501 4.71 -8.22 -17.01
N ALA A 502 5.76 -8.30 -16.19
CA ALA A 502 5.74 -9.02 -14.91
C ALA A 502 4.68 -8.45 -13.94
N GLU A 503 4.61 -7.12 -13.80
CA GLU A 503 3.59 -6.47 -12.98
C GLU A 503 2.19 -6.69 -13.53
N SER A 504 2.01 -6.66 -14.86
CA SER A 504 0.71 -6.91 -15.49
C SER A 504 0.22 -8.33 -15.23
N TYR A 505 1.12 -9.32 -15.30
CA TYR A 505 0.84 -10.71 -14.93
C TYR A 505 0.47 -10.83 -13.45
N LEU A 506 1.26 -10.25 -12.55
CA LEU A 506 1.00 -10.29 -11.12
C LEU A 506 -0.35 -9.65 -10.77
N MET A 507 -0.67 -8.50 -11.35
CA MET A 507 -1.96 -7.83 -11.13
C MET A 507 -3.14 -8.66 -11.67
N ALA A 508 -2.97 -9.38 -12.77
CA ALA A 508 -4.00 -10.29 -13.27
C ALA A 508 -4.23 -11.48 -12.34
N GLN A 509 -3.16 -12.05 -11.78
CA GLN A 509 -3.24 -13.13 -10.80
C GLN A 509 -3.93 -12.67 -9.52
N ILE A 510 -3.52 -11.52 -8.97
CA ILE A 510 -4.15 -10.92 -7.79
C ILE A 510 -5.62 -10.61 -8.07
N ALA A 511 -5.97 -10.07 -9.24
CA ALA A 511 -7.36 -9.81 -9.59
C ALA A 511 -8.21 -11.09 -9.63
N ALA A 512 -7.65 -12.20 -10.11
CA ALA A 512 -8.33 -13.51 -10.10
C ALA A 512 -8.50 -14.03 -8.67
N ASP A 513 -7.45 -14.00 -7.84
CA ASP A 513 -7.54 -14.45 -6.45
C ASP A 513 -8.55 -13.61 -5.64
N LEU A 514 -8.56 -12.29 -5.84
CA LEU A 514 -9.54 -11.39 -5.22
C LEU A 514 -10.97 -11.64 -5.68
N ALA A 515 -11.18 -12.11 -6.92
CA ALA A 515 -12.51 -12.48 -7.40
C ALA A 515 -13.08 -13.69 -6.63
N ASP A 516 -12.20 -14.56 -6.14
CA ASP A 516 -12.53 -15.70 -5.27
C ASP A 516 -12.49 -15.34 -3.77
N GLY A 517 -12.35 -14.06 -3.43
CA GLY A 517 -12.26 -13.61 -2.02
C GLY A 517 -10.93 -13.89 -1.34
N ARG A 518 -9.88 -14.25 -2.10
CA ARG A 518 -8.56 -14.63 -1.59
C ARG A 518 -7.59 -13.44 -1.66
N PRO A 519 -7.19 -12.82 -0.52
CA PRO A 519 -6.21 -11.74 -0.51
C PRO A 519 -4.82 -12.20 -0.96
N SER A 520 -3.96 -11.24 -1.27
CA SER A 520 -2.57 -11.49 -1.67
C SER A 520 -1.63 -10.47 -1.05
N THR A 521 -0.43 -10.92 -0.69
CA THR A 521 0.63 -10.07 -0.15
C THR A 521 1.71 -9.85 -1.19
N VAL A 522 2.16 -8.61 -1.36
CA VAL A 522 3.22 -8.26 -2.31
C VAL A 522 4.29 -7.46 -1.60
N LEU A 523 5.53 -7.92 -1.67
CA LEU A 523 6.72 -7.24 -1.21
C LEU A 523 7.44 -6.67 -2.43
N ARG A 524 7.56 -5.34 -2.50
CA ARG A 524 8.12 -4.64 -3.66
C ARG A 524 9.48 -4.02 -3.37
N VAL A 525 10.38 -4.14 -4.34
CA VAL A 525 11.72 -3.53 -4.33
C VAL A 525 11.85 -2.43 -5.40
N GLY A 526 12.92 -1.62 -5.30
CA GLY A 526 13.19 -0.50 -6.21
C GLY A 526 12.33 0.74 -5.95
N GLY A 527 11.76 0.85 -4.74
CA GLY A 527 11.02 2.02 -4.28
C GLY A 527 11.91 3.07 -3.59
N PRO A 528 11.32 4.14 -3.02
CA PRO A 528 12.04 5.12 -2.22
C PRO A 528 12.62 4.59 -0.89
N THR A 529 12.12 3.45 -0.43
CA THR A 529 12.75 2.61 0.61
C THR A 529 13.02 1.24 0.03
N ARG A 530 13.85 0.42 0.69
CA ARG A 530 14.16 -0.94 0.22
C ARG A 530 12.90 -1.80 0.04
N TRP A 531 11.96 -1.73 0.99
CA TRP A 531 10.75 -2.55 1.01
C TRP A 531 9.46 -1.72 0.95
N ASP A 532 8.55 -2.09 0.05
CA ASP A 532 7.14 -1.67 0.03
C ASP A 532 6.24 -2.91 0.15
N LEU A 533 5.66 -3.10 1.33
CA LEU A 533 4.78 -4.22 1.66
C LEU A 533 3.32 -3.82 1.43
N GLY A 534 2.62 -4.60 0.60
CA GLY A 534 1.21 -4.41 0.31
C GLY A 534 0.37 -5.64 0.59
N VAL A 535 -0.79 -5.45 1.23
CA VAL A 535 -1.85 -6.47 1.35
C VAL A 535 -3.01 -6.05 0.45
N HIS A 536 -3.23 -6.85 -0.58
CA HIS A 536 -4.29 -6.65 -1.58
C HIS A 536 -5.56 -7.36 -1.12
N THR A 537 -6.65 -6.61 -1.03
CA THR A 537 -7.97 -7.08 -0.59
C THR A 537 -9.06 -6.59 -1.55
N PRO A 538 -10.28 -7.15 -1.53
CA PRO A 538 -11.39 -6.63 -2.34
C PRO A 538 -11.77 -5.17 -2.00
N ALA A 539 -11.48 -4.73 -0.77
CA ALA A 539 -11.73 -3.36 -0.30
C ALA A 539 -10.68 -2.35 -0.76
N GLY A 540 -9.51 -2.81 -1.20
CA GLY A 540 -8.38 -1.96 -1.57
C GLY A 540 -7.04 -2.57 -1.18
N VAL A 541 -5.99 -1.76 -1.29
CA VAL A 541 -4.62 -2.18 -0.96
C VAL A 541 -4.12 -1.38 0.23
N LEU A 542 -3.79 -2.08 1.31
CA LEU A 542 -3.04 -1.51 2.45
C LEU A 542 -1.55 -1.55 2.09
N ARG A 543 -0.83 -0.43 2.16
CA ARG A 543 0.61 -0.38 1.84
C ARG A 543 1.42 0.31 2.93
N GLY A 544 2.61 -0.21 3.17
CA GLY A 544 3.57 0.37 4.09
C GLY A 544 5.01 0.15 3.63
N MET A 545 5.86 1.14 3.92
CA MET A 545 7.25 1.19 3.46
C MET A 545 8.25 1.14 4.61
N THR A 546 9.36 0.45 4.41
CA THR A 546 10.46 0.38 5.38
C THR A 546 11.79 0.08 4.71
N ASP A 547 12.89 0.54 5.31
CA ASP A 547 14.25 0.12 4.96
C ASP A 547 14.73 -1.06 5.81
N ARG A 548 13.96 -1.43 6.85
CA ARG A 548 14.33 -2.47 7.81
C ARG A 548 13.83 -3.84 7.35
N THR A 549 14.75 -4.73 7.00
CA THR A 549 14.43 -6.10 6.56
C THR A 549 13.86 -6.93 7.71
N GLU A 550 14.30 -6.70 8.94
CA GLU A 550 13.84 -7.40 10.14
C GLU A 550 12.35 -7.17 10.36
N LEU A 551 11.87 -5.93 10.18
CA LEU A 551 10.45 -5.62 10.29
C LEU A 551 9.59 -6.37 9.25
N VAL A 552 10.11 -6.53 8.03
CA VAL A 552 9.43 -7.33 7.01
C VAL A 552 9.38 -8.80 7.42
N ARG A 553 10.46 -9.33 8.00
CA ARG A 553 10.50 -10.69 8.54
C ARG A 553 9.47 -10.87 9.66
N ASP A 554 9.45 -9.95 10.63
CA ASP A 554 8.53 -10.01 11.78
C ASP A 554 7.07 -9.98 11.32
N LEU A 555 6.71 -9.06 10.41
CA LEU A 555 5.35 -8.98 9.86
C LEU A 555 4.95 -10.24 9.10
N LEU A 556 5.85 -10.77 8.26
CA LEU A 556 5.54 -11.96 7.45
C LEU A 556 5.60 -13.26 8.28
N ALA A 557 6.31 -13.27 9.40
CA ALA A 557 6.35 -14.38 10.35
C ALA A 557 5.02 -14.60 11.08
N LEU A 558 4.16 -13.57 11.15
CA LEU A 558 2.81 -13.66 11.74
C LEU A 558 1.90 -14.67 11.03
N MET A 559 2.23 -15.03 9.79
CA MET A 559 1.46 -16.01 9.01
C MET A 559 1.95 -17.43 9.32
N PRO A 560 1.05 -18.38 9.62
CA PRO A 560 1.42 -19.76 9.91
C PRO A 560 1.90 -20.53 8.67
N ALA A 561 1.41 -20.17 7.48
CA ALA A 561 1.74 -20.84 6.23
C ALA A 561 1.72 -19.85 5.05
N ARG A 562 2.79 -19.86 4.26
CA ARG A 562 3.05 -18.92 3.16
C ARG A 562 3.30 -19.65 1.85
N GLU A 563 2.90 -19.03 0.75
CA GLU A 563 3.40 -19.37 -0.57
C GLU A 563 4.33 -18.23 -1.03
N VAL A 564 5.64 -18.40 -0.86
CA VAL A 564 6.65 -17.41 -1.21
C VAL A 564 6.95 -17.51 -2.70
N VAL A 565 6.64 -16.46 -3.44
CA VAL A 565 6.75 -16.44 -4.91
C VAL A 565 7.73 -15.36 -5.35
N TYR A 566 8.89 -15.77 -5.87
CA TYR A 566 9.75 -14.84 -6.59
C TYR A 566 9.13 -14.50 -7.94
N SER A 567 8.89 -13.21 -8.21
CA SER A 567 8.47 -12.73 -9.54
C SER A 567 9.57 -11.92 -10.23
N CYS A 568 10.16 -10.95 -9.53
CA CYS A 568 11.23 -10.10 -10.07
C CYS A 568 11.89 -9.31 -8.94
N GLY A 569 13.22 -9.38 -8.85
CA GLY A 569 14.04 -8.64 -7.87
C GLY A 569 14.82 -7.47 -8.47
N VAL A 570 14.60 -7.14 -9.75
CA VAL A 570 15.34 -6.08 -10.44
C VAL A 570 15.06 -4.73 -9.80
N GLY A 571 16.12 -4.00 -9.47
CA GLY A 571 16.05 -2.67 -8.87
C GLY A 571 16.17 -2.65 -7.34
N ASP A 572 16.32 -3.81 -6.68
CA ASP A 572 16.73 -3.83 -5.26
C ASP A 572 18.14 -3.25 -5.09
N ASP A 573 18.39 -2.62 -3.93
CA ASP A 573 19.68 -2.01 -3.61
C ASP A 573 20.75 -3.07 -3.25
N ASN A 574 20.33 -4.23 -2.72
CA ASN A 574 21.22 -5.33 -2.35
C ASN A 574 20.66 -6.71 -2.74
N PRO A 575 20.51 -6.98 -4.05
CA PRO A 575 19.77 -8.13 -4.55
C PRO A 575 20.39 -9.50 -4.24
N ILE A 576 21.67 -9.55 -3.88
CA ILE A 576 22.34 -10.81 -3.52
C ILE A 576 21.83 -11.39 -2.19
N GLU A 577 21.22 -10.56 -1.33
CA GLU A 577 20.59 -10.99 -0.07
C GLU A 577 19.13 -11.44 -0.22
N LEU A 578 18.48 -11.10 -1.34
CA LEU A 578 17.08 -11.48 -1.59
C LEU A 578 16.83 -12.99 -1.47
N PRO A 579 17.64 -13.90 -2.06
CA PRO A 579 17.36 -15.32 -1.95
C PRO A 579 17.41 -15.84 -0.51
N ASP A 580 18.27 -15.28 0.35
CA ASP A 580 18.32 -15.67 1.76
C ASP A 580 17.07 -15.21 2.51
N LEU A 581 16.61 -13.96 2.28
CA LEU A 581 15.33 -13.51 2.82
C LEU A 581 14.17 -14.40 2.37
N LEU A 582 14.09 -14.72 1.07
CA LEU A 582 13.02 -15.55 0.53
C LEU A 582 13.07 -16.98 1.07
N ALA A 583 14.27 -17.54 1.23
CA ALA A 583 14.47 -18.86 1.83
C ALA A 583 14.02 -18.89 3.29
N ASP A 584 14.40 -17.86 4.07
CA ASP A 584 13.99 -17.75 5.46
C ASP A 584 12.47 -17.61 5.60
N LEU A 585 11.83 -16.82 4.72
CA LEU A 585 10.37 -16.67 4.67
C LEU A 585 9.66 -17.97 4.25
N ALA A 586 10.35 -18.88 3.56
CA ALA A 586 9.83 -20.16 3.08
C ALA A 586 10.30 -21.36 3.92
N SER A 587 10.82 -21.11 5.14
CA SER A 587 11.44 -22.15 5.98
C SER A 587 10.46 -22.90 6.90
N GLY A 588 9.20 -22.45 6.99
CA GLY A 588 8.17 -23.09 7.80
C GLY A 588 7.71 -24.44 7.24
N PRO A 589 7.20 -25.34 8.09
CA PRO A 589 6.85 -26.72 7.68
C PRO A 589 5.73 -26.77 6.64
N GLU A 590 4.81 -25.80 6.67
CA GLU A 590 3.70 -25.68 5.74
C GLU A 590 3.99 -24.72 4.58
N ASP A 591 5.15 -24.07 4.56
CA ASP A 591 5.48 -23.09 3.54
C ASP A 591 5.77 -23.76 2.19
N ARG A 592 5.59 -22.99 1.12
CA ARG A 592 5.97 -23.39 -0.23
C ARG A 592 6.72 -22.26 -0.92
N ALA A 593 7.71 -22.60 -1.71
CA ALA A 593 8.42 -21.66 -2.57
C ALA A 593 8.12 -21.93 -4.06
N ARG A 594 8.03 -20.85 -4.85
CA ARG A 594 7.93 -20.87 -6.31
C ARG A 594 8.81 -19.76 -6.91
N VAL A 595 9.46 -20.05 -8.03
CA VAL A 595 10.21 -19.04 -8.81
C VAL A 595 9.53 -18.84 -10.15
N LEU A 596 9.17 -17.60 -10.48
CA LEU A 596 8.66 -17.20 -11.78
C LEU A 596 9.78 -16.51 -12.57
N PHE A 597 10.18 -17.07 -13.70
CA PHE A 597 11.22 -16.50 -14.56
C PHE A 597 10.65 -15.46 -15.53
N HIS A 598 10.22 -14.32 -15.00
CA HIS A 598 9.86 -13.16 -15.84
C HIS A 598 11.11 -12.48 -16.44
N ASP A 599 12.25 -12.69 -15.81
CA ASP A 599 13.59 -12.31 -16.25
C ASP A 599 14.60 -13.40 -15.82
N PHE A 600 15.85 -13.25 -16.23
CA PHE A 600 16.93 -14.18 -15.84
C PHE A 600 17.77 -13.67 -14.67
N PHE A 601 17.24 -12.74 -13.86
CA PHE A 601 17.96 -12.17 -12.72
C PHE A 601 18.43 -13.23 -11.71
N PRO A 602 17.66 -14.30 -11.40
CA PRO A 602 18.17 -15.36 -10.54
C PRO A 602 19.37 -16.11 -11.13
N LEU A 603 19.54 -16.12 -12.45
CA LEU A 603 20.65 -16.79 -13.13
C LEU A 603 21.89 -15.90 -13.26
N SER A 604 21.70 -14.57 -13.30
CA SER A 604 22.77 -13.61 -13.56
C SER A 604 22.38 -12.17 -13.18
N PRO A 605 23.31 -11.34 -12.65
CA PRO A 605 23.09 -9.90 -12.44
C PRO A 605 22.70 -9.16 -13.71
N SER A 606 23.27 -9.58 -14.85
CA SER A 606 22.73 -9.26 -16.18
C SER A 606 21.46 -10.09 -16.38
N TYR A 607 20.33 -9.56 -15.93
CA TYR A 607 19.01 -10.19 -16.06
C TYR A 607 18.60 -10.44 -17.52
N THR A 608 19.34 -9.84 -18.46
CA THR A 608 19.16 -10.01 -19.90
C THR A 608 20.09 -11.05 -20.54
N LEU A 609 21.00 -11.64 -19.76
CA LEU A 609 22.06 -12.55 -20.24
C LEU A 609 23.02 -11.93 -21.26
N LEU A 610 22.97 -10.61 -21.44
CA LEU A 610 23.91 -9.87 -22.30
C LEU A 610 25.21 -9.60 -21.55
N ASP A 611 26.32 -9.73 -22.26
CA ASP A 611 27.63 -9.28 -21.79
C ASP A 611 27.73 -7.74 -21.88
N ALA A 612 28.81 -7.16 -21.34
CA ALA A 612 28.98 -5.71 -21.27
C ALA A 612 29.15 -5.02 -22.65
N ASP A 613 29.44 -5.79 -23.70
CA ASP A 613 29.41 -5.32 -25.09
C ASP A 613 28.02 -5.42 -25.75
N GLY A 614 27.00 -5.84 -24.99
CA GLY A 614 25.61 -5.94 -25.43
C GLY A 614 25.29 -7.20 -26.24
N ARG A 615 26.19 -8.21 -26.25
CA ARG A 615 26.00 -9.45 -27.00
C ARG A 615 25.54 -10.61 -26.11
N TYR A 616 24.64 -11.43 -26.64
CA TYR A 616 24.27 -12.71 -26.06
C TYR A 616 25.15 -13.82 -26.63
N ARG A 617 25.87 -14.54 -25.77
CA ARG A 617 26.81 -15.61 -26.15
C ARG A 617 26.33 -17.02 -25.74
N GLY A 618 25.01 -17.23 -25.75
CA GLY A 618 24.41 -18.50 -25.36
C GLY A 618 24.20 -18.66 -23.85
N PRO A 619 23.62 -19.81 -23.43
CA PRO A 619 23.31 -20.10 -22.04
C PRO A 619 24.54 -20.11 -21.12
N LEU A 620 24.33 -19.77 -19.85
CA LEU A 620 25.37 -19.68 -18.81
C LEU A 620 25.78 -21.06 -18.27
N SER A 621 26.18 -21.98 -19.15
CA SER A 621 26.54 -23.37 -18.85
C SER A 621 27.92 -23.56 -18.19
N GLY A 622 28.68 -22.48 -17.98
CA GLY A 622 30.01 -22.49 -17.39
C GLY A 622 30.43 -21.09 -16.89
N PRO A 623 31.65 -20.94 -16.35
CA PRO A 623 32.10 -19.69 -15.79
C PRO A 623 32.13 -18.59 -16.87
N ARG A 624 31.56 -17.43 -16.55
CA ARG A 624 31.61 -16.22 -17.38
C ARG A 624 32.18 -15.07 -16.57
N SER A 625 33.31 -14.52 -17.01
CA SER A 625 34.06 -13.47 -16.31
C SER A 625 33.77 -12.05 -16.81
N ASP A 626 32.83 -11.90 -17.76
CA ASP A 626 32.46 -10.58 -18.26
C ASP A 626 31.84 -9.73 -17.15
N ARG A 627 32.15 -8.43 -17.15
CA ARG A 627 31.77 -7.50 -16.09
C ARG A 627 30.25 -7.34 -15.94
N ALA A 628 29.45 -7.63 -16.96
CA ALA A 628 27.99 -7.58 -16.87
C ALA A 628 27.41 -8.68 -15.96
N HIS A 629 28.16 -9.77 -15.77
CA HIS A 629 27.78 -10.89 -14.90
C HIS A 629 28.40 -10.80 -13.50
N LEU A 630 29.17 -9.74 -13.22
CA LEU A 630 29.70 -9.46 -11.89
C LEU A 630 28.76 -8.52 -11.16
N TYR A 631 28.51 -8.80 -9.88
CA TYR A 631 27.73 -7.91 -9.02
C TYR A 631 28.65 -7.17 -8.05
N ARG A 632 28.51 -5.85 -7.96
CA ARG A 632 29.20 -5.05 -6.94
C ARG A 632 28.29 -4.92 -5.72
N ARG A 633 28.71 -5.51 -4.61
CA ARG A 633 28.01 -5.41 -3.31
C ARG A 633 28.05 -3.97 -2.78
N PRO A 634 27.15 -3.59 -1.87
CA PRO A 634 27.14 -2.24 -1.28
C PRO A 634 28.44 -1.84 -0.57
N ASP A 635 29.16 -2.82 -0.01
CA ASP A 635 30.47 -2.63 0.62
C ASP A 635 31.63 -2.38 -0.38
N GLY A 636 31.35 -2.51 -1.68
CA GLY A 636 32.30 -2.32 -2.78
C GLY A 636 32.98 -3.61 -3.26
N SER A 637 32.83 -4.73 -2.55
CA SER A 637 33.34 -6.03 -2.97
C SER A 637 32.62 -6.54 -4.23
N LEU A 638 33.31 -7.38 -5.02
CA LEU A 638 32.73 -8.00 -6.21
C LEU A 638 32.28 -9.43 -5.88
N ALA A 639 31.08 -9.78 -6.31
CA ALA A 639 30.57 -11.13 -6.38
C ALA A 639 30.75 -11.65 -7.81
N SER A 640 31.33 -12.84 -7.93
CA SER A 640 31.40 -13.54 -9.20
C SER A 640 30.01 -14.04 -9.64
N LEU A 641 29.90 -14.48 -10.90
CA LEU A 641 28.69 -15.13 -11.38
C LEU A 641 28.37 -16.41 -10.57
N GLU A 642 29.40 -17.14 -10.14
CA GLU A 642 29.23 -18.34 -9.32
C GLU A 642 28.70 -18.00 -7.92
N ASP A 643 29.20 -16.94 -7.30
CA ASP A 643 28.66 -16.44 -6.01
C ASP A 643 27.19 -16.07 -6.13
N TRP A 644 26.82 -15.38 -7.23
CA TRP A 644 25.45 -14.97 -7.52
C TRP A 644 24.53 -16.18 -7.71
N GLN A 645 24.91 -17.10 -8.59
CA GLN A 645 24.16 -18.32 -8.86
C GLN A 645 24.08 -19.21 -7.62
N GLY A 646 25.13 -19.25 -6.81
CA GLY A 646 25.15 -19.95 -5.52
C GLY A 646 24.19 -19.36 -4.50
N ALA A 647 24.06 -18.03 -4.45
CA ALA A 647 23.09 -17.36 -3.61
C ALA A 647 21.64 -17.69 -4.04
N TRP A 648 21.32 -17.50 -5.31
CA TRP A 648 19.97 -17.77 -5.84
C TRP A 648 19.59 -19.25 -5.83
N ARG A 649 20.57 -20.16 -5.99
CA ARG A 649 20.34 -21.61 -5.89
C ARG A 649 19.76 -22.01 -4.54
N ARG A 650 20.15 -21.36 -3.43
CA ARG A 650 19.60 -21.67 -2.10
C ARG A 650 18.09 -21.55 -2.04
N PHE A 651 17.52 -20.51 -2.67
CA PHE A 651 16.07 -20.37 -2.77
C PHE A 651 15.46 -21.28 -3.84
N ALA A 652 16.13 -21.45 -4.98
CA ALA A 652 15.65 -22.33 -6.05
C ALA A 652 15.54 -23.81 -5.61
N ASP A 653 16.46 -24.29 -4.76
CA ASP A 653 16.43 -25.65 -4.20
C ASP A 653 15.22 -25.88 -3.27
N LEU A 654 14.69 -24.83 -2.63
CA LEU A 654 13.46 -24.87 -1.84
C LEU A 654 12.21 -24.80 -2.71
N ALA A 655 12.31 -24.28 -3.93
CA ALA A 655 11.18 -24.09 -4.81
C ALA A 655 10.60 -25.44 -5.26
N THR A 656 9.27 -25.55 -5.10
CA THR A 656 8.49 -26.70 -5.56
C THR A 656 8.22 -26.65 -7.07
N GLU A 657 8.30 -25.45 -7.66
CA GLU A 657 8.11 -25.20 -9.09
C GLU A 657 9.01 -24.04 -9.53
N LEU A 658 9.75 -24.26 -10.63
CA LEU A 658 10.44 -23.23 -11.40
C LEU A 658 9.62 -22.95 -12.66
N ARG A 659 8.75 -21.93 -12.61
CA ARG A 659 7.86 -21.61 -13.73
C ARG A 659 8.58 -20.73 -14.74
N VAL A 660 8.62 -21.20 -15.98
CA VAL A 660 9.14 -20.48 -17.13
C VAL A 660 8.04 -20.28 -18.17
N PHE A 661 8.20 -19.31 -19.06
CA PHE A 661 7.14 -18.91 -20.00
C PHE A 661 7.44 -19.30 -21.46
N SER A 662 8.55 -20.01 -21.72
CA SER A 662 8.93 -20.56 -23.02
C SER A 662 9.90 -21.73 -22.86
N GLU A 663 10.03 -22.55 -23.89
CA GLU A 663 11.02 -23.63 -23.96
C GLU A 663 12.46 -23.09 -23.94
N ASP A 664 12.72 -21.93 -24.55
CA ASP A 664 14.04 -21.29 -24.46
C ASP A 664 14.39 -20.95 -23.01
N SER A 665 13.48 -20.32 -22.27
CA SER A 665 13.68 -20.05 -20.85
C SER A 665 13.94 -21.33 -20.04
N ALA A 666 13.27 -22.45 -20.37
CA ALA A 666 13.52 -23.74 -19.73
C ALA A 666 14.97 -24.20 -19.95
N MET A 667 15.46 -24.10 -21.19
CA MET A 667 16.85 -24.39 -21.54
C MET A 667 17.83 -23.47 -20.81
N GLN A 668 17.59 -22.16 -20.72
CA GLN A 668 18.47 -21.23 -20.00
C GLN A 668 18.60 -21.60 -18.52
N VAL A 669 17.46 -21.92 -17.88
CA VAL A 669 17.43 -22.30 -16.44
C VAL A 669 18.11 -23.65 -16.23
N ALA A 670 17.81 -24.65 -17.05
CA ALA A 670 18.40 -25.98 -16.96
C ALA A 670 19.92 -25.98 -17.21
N ALA A 671 20.42 -25.05 -18.03
CA ALA A 671 21.86 -24.90 -18.26
C ALA A 671 22.63 -24.46 -17.00
N VAL A 672 21.97 -23.71 -16.11
CA VAL A 672 22.56 -23.21 -14.86
C VAL A 672 22.28 -24.18 -13.68
N TRP A 673 21.07 -24.72 -13.60
CA TRP A 673 20.63 -25.63 -12.53
C TRP A 673 20.08 -26.95 -13.10
N PRO A 674 20.94 -27.81 -13.67
CA PRO A 674 20.51 -29.05 -14.30
C PRO A 674 19.85 -30.03 -13.32
N HIS A 675 20.22 -29.99 -12.04
CA HIS A 675 19.62 -30.83 -10.99
C HIS A 675 18.18 -30.44 -10.65
N LEU A 676 17.71 -29.26 -11.09
CA LEU A 676 16.34 -28.79 -10.89
C LEU A 676 15.47 -28.96 -12.15
N ALA A 677 15.97 -29.60 -13.21
CA ALA A 677 15.27 -29.72 -14.49
C ALA A 677 13.86 -30.32 -14.36
N GLU A 678 13.67 -31.32 -13.50
CA GLU A 678 12.36 -31.95 -13.27
C GLU A 678 11.33 -31.03 -12.59
N ARG A 679 11.79 -29.94 -11.95
CA ARG A 679 10.93 -28.94 -11.31
C ARG A 679 10.58 -27.77 -12.24
N ILE A 680 11.15 -27.73 -13.45
CA ILE A 680 10.86 -26.69 -14.44
C ILE A 680 9.50 -26.98 -15.08
N SER A 681 8.60 -26.00 -15.00
CA SER A 681 7.29 -26.05 -15.66
C SER A 681 7.18 -24.93 -16.68
N VAL A 682 6.99 -25.30 -17.96
CA VAL A 682 6.71 -24.34 -19.03
C VAL A 682 5.23 -24.01 -19.03
N ARG A 683 4.87 -22.75 -18.74
CA ARG A 683 3.48 -22.25 -18.74
C ARG A 683 3.42 -20.90 -19.45
N PRO A 684 3.31 -20.86 -20.78
CA PRO A 684 3.23 -19.63 -21.54
C PRO A 684 2.06 -18.74 -21.08
N HIS A 685 2.20 -17.42 -21.21
CA HIS A 685 1.12 -16.51 -20.84
C HIS A 685 -0.07 -16.64 -21.80
N ALA A 686 -1.28 -16.66 -21.23
CA ALA A 686 -2.50 -16.61 -22.02
C ALA A 686 -2.69 -15.20 -22.60
N MET A 687 -2.84 -15.12 -23.92
CA MET A 687 -3.13 -13.87 -24.63
C MET A 687 -4.56 -13.90 -25.19
N PRO A 688 -5.28 -12.76 -25.16
CA PRO A 688 -6.57 -12.67 -25.85
C PRO A 688 -6.40 -12.94 -27.35
N PRO A 689 -7.45 -13.45 -28.03
CA PRO A 689 -7.35 -13.86 -29.41
C PRO A 689 -6.94 -12.71 -30.35
N PRO A 690 -6.29 -13.04 -31.47
CA PRO A 690 -5.84 -12.07 -32.47
C PRO A 690 -6.92 -11.08 -32.87
N ARG A 691 -6.54 -9.79 -33.03
CA ARG A 691 -7.35 -8.80 -33.73
C ARG A 691 -6.68 -8.49 -35.06
N PRO A 692 -7.10 -9.14 -36.15
CA PRO A 692 -6.48 -8.92 -37.44
C PRO A 692 -6.64 -7.47 -37.88
N VAL A 693 -5.61 -6.99 -38.56
CA VAL A 693 -5.58 -5.70 -39.25
C VAL A 693 -5.79 -5.98 -40.72
N GLU A 694 -6.60 -5.16 -41.38
CA GLU A 694 -6.71 -5.24 -42.84
C GLU A 694 -5.34 -4.94 -43.46
N PRO A 695 -4.79 -5.86 -44.28
CA PRO A 695 -3.50 -5.63 -44.90
C PRO A 695 -3.58 -4.41 -45.83
N PRO A 696 -2.52 -3.58 -45.87
CA PRO A 696 -2.47 -2.47 -46.81
C PRO A 696 -2.53 -2.98 -48.27
N PRO A 697 -3.05 -2.16 -49.22
CA PRO A 697 -3.22 -2.59 -50.61
C PRO A 697 -1.93 -3.11 -51.24
N PRO A 698 -1.99 -4.12 -52.14
CA PRO A 698 -0.83 -4.61 -52.87
C PRO A 698 -0.05 -3.48 -53.56
N GLY A 699 1.28 -3.52 -53.47
CA GLY A 699 2.16 -2.47 -54.02
C GLY A 699 2.36 -1.24 -53.13
N SER A 700 1.79 -1.23 -51.92
CA SER A 700 2.09 -0.20 -50.91
C SER A 700 3.58 -0.19 -50.55
N LYS A 701 4.14 1.02 -50.34
CA LYS A 701 5.54 1.14 -49.86
C LYS A 701 5.67 0.45 -48.49
N PRO A 702 6.73 -0.34 -48.25
CA PRO A 702 6.92 -1.00 -46.96
C PRO A 702 7.08 0.01 -45.80
N VAL A 703 6.28 -0.18 -44.75
CA VAL A 703 6.37 0.53 -43.48
C VAL A 703 6.56 -0.49 -42.37
N ILE A 704 7.71 -0.42 -41.70
CA ILE A 704 8.06 -1.28 -40.59
C ILE A 704 7.57 -0.63 -39.29
N GLY A 705 6.66 -1.31 -38.61
CA GLY A 705 6.25 -1.01 -37.25
C GLY A 705 7.18 -1.67 -36.25
N VAL A 706 7.71 -0.91 -35.29
CA VAL A 706 8.45 -1.46 -34.15
C VAL A 706 7.57 -1.34 -32.91
N LEU A 707 7.18 -2.46 -32.32
CA LEU A 707 6.19 -2.51 -31.24
C LEU A 707 6.87 -2.60 -29.86
N GLY A 708 6.49 -1.71 -28.93
CA GLY A 708 6.92 -1.74 -27.53
C GLY A 708 7.77 -0.55 -27.10
N ASN A 709 8.23 -0.61 -25.84
CA ASN A 709 9.22 0.32 -25.31
C ASN A 709 10.63 -0.21 -25.59
N ILE A 710 11.36 0.42 -26.51
CA ILE A 710 12.59 -0.09 -27.10
C ILE A 710 13.81 0.48 -26.37
N GLY A 711 14.33 -0.29 -25.41
CA GLY A 711 15.61 -0.04 -24.75
C GLY A 711 16.80 -0.65 -25.51
N VAL A 712 18.01 -0.48 -24.94
CA VAL A 712 19.27 -1.05 -25.46
C VAL A 712 19.12 -2.55 -25.78
N GLN A 713 18.69 -3.33 -24.79
CA GLN A 713 18.51 -4.79 -24.86
C GLN A 713 17.39 -5.20 -25.82
N LYS A 714 16.44 -4.31 -26.10
CA LYS A 714 15.36 -4.54 -27.07
C LYS A 714 15.72 -4.09 -28.48
N GLY A 715 16.99 -3.79 -28.74
CA GLY A 715 17.50 -3.50 -30.07
C GLY A 715 17.38 -2.05 -30.52
N ALA A 716 17.38 -1.07 -29.60
CA ALA A 716 17.34 0.35 -29.96
C ALA A 716 18.45 0.74 -30.97
N ALA A 717 19.65 0.14 -30.84
CA ALA A 717 20.74 0.32 -31.80
C ALA A 717 20.42 -0.19 -33.21
N VAL A 718 19.75 -1.35 -33.31
CA VAL A 718 19.30 -1.94 -34.59
C VAL A 718 18.27 -1.04 -35.25
N VAL A 719 17.29 -0.55 -34.48
CA VAL A 719 16.27 0.40 -34.96
C VAL A 719 16.91 1.70 -35.45
N GLN A 720 17.87 2.25 -34.70
CA GLN A 720 18.59 3.45 -35.10
C GLN A 720 19.41 3.25 -36.37
N ALA A 721 20.12 2.13 -36.49
CA ALA A 721 20.88 1.79 -37.69
C ALA A 721 19.95 1.67 -38.90
N LEU A 722 18.83 0.96 -38.77
CA LEU A 722 17.82 0.82 -39.82
C LEU A 722 17.22 2.18 -40.22
N ALA A 723 16.94 3.06 -39.25
CA ALA A 723 16.42 4.39 -39.51
C ALA A 723 17.40 5.31 -40.25
N ARG A 724 18.70 5.22 -39.94
CA ARG A 724 19.74 6.03 -40.59
C ARG A 724 19.99 5.64 -42.05
N ARG A 725 19.64 4.42 -42.46
CA ARG A 725 19.75 3.98 -43.86
C ARG A 725 18.81 4.76 -44.78
N GLY A 726 17.63 5.14 -44.28
CA GLY A 726 16.64 5.95 -45.02
C GLY A 726 15.95 5.23 -46.19
N ASP A 727 16.20 3.94 -46.38
CA ASP A 727 15.66 3.11 -47.47
C ASP A 727 14.38 2.34 -47.07
N VAL A 728 13.94 2.46 -45.80
CA VAL A 728 12.67 1.91 -45.28
C VAL A 728 11.94 2.96 -44.43
N SER A 729 10.61 2.93 -44.46
CA SER A 729 9.78 3.76 -43.59
C SER A 729 9.61 3.08 -42.23
N LEU A 730 9.83 3.79 -41.14
CA LEU A 730 9.75 3.25 -39.77
C LEU A 730 8.74 4.01 -38.92
N VAL A 731 8.03 3.26 -38.08
CA VAL A 731 7.12 3.80 -37.07
C VAL A 731 7.31 3.06 -35.76
N ILE A 732 7.58 3.78 -34.69
CA ILE A 732 7.66 3.22 -33.34
C ILE A 732 6.28 3.29 -32.69
N VAL A 733 5.67 2.13 -32.49
CA VAL A 733 4.44 1.94 -31.73
C VAL A 733 4.83 1.70 -30.27
N GLY A 734 4.96 2.78 -29.51
CA GLY A 734 5.62 2.79 -28.21
C GLY A 734 6.62 3.94 -28.06
N ASN A 735 7.64 3.73 -27.23
CA ASN A 735 8.72 4.68 -27.00
C ASN A 735 10.07 4.02 -27.33
N ILE A 736 11.10 4.83 -27.56
CA ILE A 736 12.48 4.38 -27.70
C ILE A 736 13.34 5.13 -26.68
N ASP A 737 14.39 4.48 -26.20
CA ASP A 737 15.38 5.10 -25.33
C ASP A 737 15.91 6.42 -25.94
N PRO A 738 15.79 7.56 -25.23
CA PRO A 738 16.24 8.86 -25.72
C PRO A 738 17.72 8.93 -26.11
N ALA A 739 18.57 8.03 -25.59
CA ALA A 739 19.98 7.94 -25.98
C ALA A 739 20.15 7.54 -27.47
N TYR A 740 19.13 6.91 -28.08
CA TYR A 740 19.14 6.48 -29.47
C TYR A 740 18.30 7.41 -30.33
N ALA A 741 18.85 8.61 -30.59
CA ALA A 741 18.20 9.61 -31.43
C ALA A 741 17.85 9.04 -32.83
N LEU A 742 16.60 9.19 -33.22
CA LEU A 742 16.07 8.79 -34.53
C LEU A 742 15.97 10.02 -35.46
N PRO A 743 16.11 9.84 -36.79
CA PRO A 743 15.82 10.89 -37.75
C PRO A 743 14.37 11.39 -37.63
N GLY A 744 14.12 12.66 -37.92
CA GLY A 744 12.77 13.26 -37.84
C GLY A 744 11.73 12.65 -38.79
N SER A 745 12.16 11.81 -39.74
CA SER A 745 11.29 11.01 -40.60
C SER A 745 10.63 9.83 -39.88
N VAL A 746 11.16 9.38 -38.74
CA VAL A 746 10.62 8.26 -37.97
C VAL A 746 9.57 8.77 -36.98
N LYS A 747 8.35 8.25 -37.10
CA LYS A 747 7.25 8.61 -36.20
C LYS A 747 7.29 7.78 -34.92
N VAL A 748 7.27 8.44 -33.77
CA VAL A 748 7.12 7.80 -32.45
C VAL A 748 5.73 8.13 -31.91
N THR A 749 4.94 7.11 -31.63
CA THR A 749 3.52 7.28 -31.22
C THR A 749 3.34 7.48 -29.73
N GLY A 750 4.30 7.03 -28.91
CA GLY A 750 4.21 7.08 -27.45
C GLY A 750 3.53 5.84 -26.86
N THR A 751 3.14 5.93 -25.58
CA THR A 751 2.50 4.82 -24.86
C THR A 751 1.17 4.41 -25.49
N TYR A 752 0.92 3.11 -25.60
CA TYR A 752 -0.28 2.52 -26.19
C TYR A 752 -0.91 1.48 -25.24
N LYS A 753 -2.17 1.12 -25.49
CA LYS A 753 -2.81 -0.08 -24.95
C LYS A 753 -2.84 -1.18 -26.01
N PRO A 754 -2.86 -2.47 -25.63
CA PRO A 754 -2.94 -3.56 -26.61
C PRO A 754 -4.14 -3.44 -27.57
N SER A 755 -5.27 -2.88 -27.09
CA SER A 755 -6.46 -2.59 -27.91
C SER A 755 -6.24 -1.55 -29.02
N ASP A 756 -5.20 -0.72 -28.90
CA ASP A 756 -4.91 0.38 -29.83
C ASP A 756 -4.06 -0.08 -31.01
N ILE A 757 -3.38 -1.23 -30.88
CA ILE A 757 -2.42 -1.74 -31.86
C ILE A 757 -3.02 -1.83 -33.26
N PRO A 758 -4.25 -2.40 -33.47
CA PRO A 758 -4.83 -2.48 -34.81
C PRO A 758 -5.03 -1.10 -35.45
N ASN A 759 -5.59 -0.14 -34.69
CA ASN A 759 -5.83 1.21 -35.19
C ASN A 759 -4.52 1.95 -35.48
N LEU A 760 -3.50 1.78 -34.64
CA LEU A 760 -2.18 2.35 -34.85
C LEU A 760 -1.49 1.75 -36.07
N ALA A 761 -1.67 0.45 -36.33
CA ALA A 761 -1.19 -0.20 -37.54
C ALA A 761 -1.82 0.41 -38.79
N THR A 762 -3.15 0.49 -38.83
CA THR A 762 -3.90 1.06 -39.95
C THR A 762 -3.56 2.54 -40.18
N LEU A 763 -3.58 3.36 -39.12
CA LEU A 763 -3.31 4.80 -39.20
C LEU A 763 -1.91 5.10 -39.75
N ASN A 764 -0.94 4.27 -39.40
CA ASN A 764 0.44 4.43 -39.82
C ASN A 764 0.81 3.59 -41.05
N ARG A 765 -0.17 2.90 -41.65
CA ARG A 765 -0.01 2.03 -42.82
C ARG A 765 1.11 1.00 -42.64
N ILE A 766 1.20 0.44 -41.45
CA ILE A 766 2.22 -0.57 -41.11
C ILE A 766 1.99 -1.79 -41.99
N THR A 767 3.03 -2.24 -42.68
CA THR A 767 3.00 -3.42 -43.55
C THR A 767 3.72 -4.61 -42.90
N HIS A 768 4.70 -4.36 -42.03
CA HIS A 768 5.46 -5.39 -41.32
C HIS A 768 5.71 -4.97 -39.88
N TRP A 769 5.77 -5.95 -38.98
CA TRP A 769 6.27 -5.74 -37.63
C TRP A 769 7.73 -6.17 -37.50
N LEU A 770 8.46 -5.47 -36.65
CA LEU A 770 9.79 -5.83 -36.21
C LEU A 770 9.82 -5.91 -34.69
N ILE A 771 10.29 -7.04 -34.17
CA ILE A 771 10.70 -7.24 -32.78
C ILE A 771 12.23 -7.33 -32.75
N PRO A 772 12.94 -6.22 -32.48
CA PRO A 772 14.39 -6.15 -32.67
C PRO A 772 15.19 -6.62 -31.44
N SER A 773 14.58 -7.38 -30.53
CA SER A 773 15.24 -7.81 -29.29
C SER A 773 16.51 -8.61 -29.55
N ILE A 774 17.60 -8.15 -28.95
CA ILE A 774 18.95 -8.76 -29.05
C ILE A 774 19.31 -9.61 -27.83
N TRP A 775 18.35 -9.79 -26.92
CA TRP A 775 18.44 -10.67 -25.77
C TRP A 775 17.34 -11.73 -25.86
N PRO A 776 17.54 -12.93 -25.27
CA PRO A 776 16.46 -13.91 -25.20
C PRO A 776 15.35 -13.36 -24.30
N GLU A 777 14.18 -13.02 -24.86
CA GLU A 777 13.03 -12.66 -24.02
C GLU A 777 12.42 -13.93 -23.42
N THR A 778 11.86 -13.79 -22.22
CA THR A 778 11.27 -14.93 -21.48
C THR A 778 9.93 -15.41 -22.07
N PHE A 779 9.12 -14.48 -22.60
CA PHE A 779 7.85 -14.73 -23.30
C PHE A 779 7.61 -13.81 -24.52
N SER A 780 7.94 -12.53 -24.40
CA SER A 780 7.67 -11.48 -25.40
C SER A 780 6.19 -11.24 -25.74
N TYR A 781 5.52 -10.45 -24.90
CA TYR A 781 4.15 -9.99 -25.15
C TYR A 781 4.00 -9.27 -26.49
N THR A 782 4.93 -8.38 -26.84
CA THR A 782 4.91 -7.60 -28.07
C THR A 782 4.98 -8.47 -29.32
N THR A 783 5.69 -9.61 -29.25
CA THR A 783 5.74 -10.56 -30.37
C THR A 783 4.37 -11.18 -30.63
N HIS A 784 3.71 -11.66 -29.58
CA HIS A 784 2.37 -12.24 -29.68
C HIS A 784 1.33 -11.20 -30.11
N GLU A 785 1.42 -9.97 -29.62
CA GLU A 785 0.57 -8.84 -30.05
C GLU A 785 0.77 -8.48 -31.52
N ALA A 786 2.02 -8.50 -32.01
CA ALA A 786 2.32 -8.28 -33.42
C ALA A 786 1.77 -9.42 -34.30
N ILE A 787 1.99 -10.68 -33.91
CA ILE A 787 1.48 -11.87 -34.62
C ILE A 787 -0.04 -11.80 -34.73
N ALA A 788 -0.71 -11.39 -33.65
CA ALA A 788 -2.14 -11.22 -33.56
C ALA A 788 -2.73 -10.20 -34.57
N THR A 789 -1.93 -9.33 -35.19
CA THR A 789 -2.41 -8.42 -36.23
C THR A 789 -2.59 -9.10 -37.59
N GLY A 790 -2.02 -10.29 -37.80
CA GLY A 790 -2.00 -10.98 -39.09
C GLY A 790 -0.99 -10.42 -40.11
N LEU A 791 -0.33 -9.29 -39.81
CA LEU A 791 0.75 -8.75 -40.65
C LEU A 791 2.04 -9.56 -40.48
N PRO A 792 2.93 -9.60 -41.49
CA PRO A 792 4.25 -10.24 -41.35
C PRO A 792 5.04 -9.72 -40.14
N VAL A 793 5.56 -10.63 -39.31
CA VAL A 793 6.31 -10.31 -38.10
C VAL A 793 7.74 -10.82 -38.21
N MET A 794 8.70 -9.91 -38.13
CA MET A 794 10.12 -10.25 -38.10
C MET A 794 10.66 -10.23 -36.67
N ALA A 795 11.39 -11.27 -36.28
CA ALA A 795 12.17 -11.29 -35.04
C ALA A 795 13.47 -12.06 -35.25
N PHE A 796 14.48 -11.75 -34.43
CA PHE A 796 15.70 -12.54 -34.39
C PHE A 796 15.45 -13.92 -33.79
N ASP A 797 16.19 -14.92 -34.30
CA ASP A 797 16.16 -16.31 -33.85
C ASP A 797 16.82 -16.47 -32.48
N LEU A 798 16.12 -15.95 -31.48
CA LEU A 798 16.61 -15.80 -30.13
C LEU A 798 15.42 -15.79 -29.17
N GLY A 799 15.53 -16.50 -28.04
CA GLY A 799 14.53 -16.44 -26.97
C GLY A 799 13.12 -16.85 -27.37
N ALA A 800 12.17 -16.49 -26.51
CA ALA A 800 10.74 -16.72 -26.77
C ALA A 800 10.23 -15.96 -28.00
N GLN A 801 10.80 -14.79 -28.33
CA GLN A 801 10.39 -14.03 -29.50
C GLN A 801 10.70 -14.77 -30.80
N GLY A 802 11.88 -15.39 -30.91
CA GLY A 802 12.28 -16.16 -32.09
C GLY A 802 11.43 -17.42 -32.25
N ALA A 803 11.19 -18.15 -31.16
CA ALA A 803 10.32 -19.31 -31.14
C ALA A 803 8.87 -18.96 -31.56
N ALA A 804 8.28 -17.92 -30.97
CA ALA A 804 6.91 -17.50 -31.29
C ALA A 804 6.76 -17.08 -32.76
N VAL A 805 7.76 -16.39 -33.33
CA VAL A 805 7.76 -16.03 -34.76
C VAL A 805 7.96 -17.26 -35.63
N ARG A 806 8.76 -18.25 -35.22
CA ARG A 806 8.95 -19.49 -35.98
C ARG A 806 7.65 -20.28 -36.14
N ASP A 807 6.85 -20.33 -35.08
CA ASP A 807 5.63 -21.13 -35.02
C ASP A 807 4.42 -20.39 -35.63
N ALA A 808 4.54 -19.10 -35.91
CA ALA A 808 3.46 -18.28 -36.45
C ALA A 808 3.39 -18.35 -37.99
N PRO A 809 2.20 -18.46 -38.60
CA PRO A 809 2.05 -18.53 -40.06
C PRO A 809 2.47 -17.24 -40.78
N ASN A 810 2.40 -16.09 -40.09
CA ASN A 810 2.85 -14.78 -40.56
C ASN A 810 4.24 -14.39 -40.00
N GLY A 811 5.02 -15.35 -39.52
CA GLY A 811 6.32 -15.11 -38.91
C GLY A 811 7.51 -15.24 -39.86
N LEU A 812 8.50 -14.36 -39.68
CA LEU A 812 9.76 -14.30 -40.44
C LEU A 812 10.95 -14.28 -39.48
N VAL A 813 11.50 -15.45 -39.19
CA VAL A 813 12.65 -15.60 -38.30
C VAL A 813 13.94 -15.16 -38.99
N LEU A 814 14.70 -14.27 -38.34
CA LEU A 814 15.97 -13.74 -38.82
C LEU A 814 17.14 -14.38 -38.05
N PRO A 815 18.22 -14.83 -38.70
CA PRO A 815 19.36 -15.41 -37.99
C PRO A 815 19.97 -14.43 -36.98
N PHE A 816 20.09 -14.84 -35.73
CA PHE A 816 20.84 -14.11 -34.70
C PHE A 816 22.27 -14.65 -34.61
N GLY A 817 23.29 -13.78 -34.62
CA GLY A 817 24.69 -14.18 -34.50
C GLY A 817 25.58 -13.01 -34.04
N ASP A 818 26.89 -13.23 -33.93
CA ASP A 818 27.88 -12.26 -33.40
C ASP A 818 28.10 -11.00 -34.27
N GLY A 819 27.28 -10.82 -35.31
CA GLY A 819 27.38 -9.73 -36.26
C GLY A 819 27.26 -8.34 -35.65
N GLU A 820 27.81 -7.34 -36.33
CA GLU A 820 27.63 -5.94 -35.94
C GLU A 820 26.17 -5.51 -36.10
N VAL A 821 25.75 -4.48 -35.36
CA VAL A 821 24.39 -3.89 -35.44
C VAL A 821 23.98 -3.59 -36.89
N ALA A 822 24.93 -3.19 -37.74
CA ALA A 822 24.69 -2.94 -39.16
C ALA A 822 24.27 -4.22 -39.91
N THR A 823 24.88 -5.36 -39.61
CA THR A 823 24.53 -6.65 -40.23
C THR A 823 23.11 -7.08 -39.85
N LEU A 824 22.72 -6.89 -38.60
CA LEU A 824 21.36 -7.17 -38.13
C LEU A 824 20.32 -6.27 -38.82
N ALA A 825 20.62 -4.97 -38.98
CA ALA A 825 19.76 -4.05 -39.72
C ALA A 825 19.65 -4.42 -41.22
N ASP A 826 20.74 -4.87 -41.83
CA ASP A 826 20.76 -5.33 -43.23
C ASP A 826 19.91 -6.58 -43.44
N GLN A 827 19.91 -7.51 -42.48
CA GLN A 827 19.05 -8.68 -42.52
C GLN A 827 17.57 -8.31 -42.46
N VAL A 828 17.18 -7.40 -41.55
CA VAL A 828 15.81 -6.88 -41.47
C VAL A 828 15.40 -6.26 -42.80
N ARG A 829 16.25 -5.40 -43.37
CA ARG A 829 15.99 -4.77 -44.67
C ARG A 829 15.75 -5.81 -45.77
N ARG A 830 16.60 -6.83 -45.87
CA ARG A 830 16.46 -7.90 -46.88
C ARG A 830 15.19 -8.73 -46.67
N ALA A 831 14.77 -8.94 -45.43
CA ALA A 831 13.56 -9.70 -45.12
C ALA A 831 12.29 -8.99 -45.58
N VAL A 832 12.26 -7.65 -45.50
CA VAL A 832 11.12 -6.86 -46.02
C VAL A 832 10.87 -7.06 -47.52
N ASP A 833 11.92 -7.27 -48.32
CA ASP A 833 11.76 -7.51 -49.77
C ASP A 833 11.31 -8.93 -50.10
N ARG A 834 11.51 -9.88 -49.17
CA ARG A 834 11.19 -11.31 -49.36
C ARG A 834 9.82 -11.68 -48.82
N ALA A 835 9.25 -10.85 -47.95
CA ALA A 835 7.94 -11.04 -47.38
C ALA A 835 6.88 -10.73 -48.44
N GLU A 836 6.24 -11.76 -48.97
CA GLU A 836 5.03 -11.57 -49.77
C GLU A 836 3.91 -11.04 -48.85
N LEU A 837 3.28 -9.93 -49.24
CA LEU A 837 2.11 -9.42 -48.51
C LEU A 837 0.96 -10.42 -48.72
N PRO A 838 0.33 -10.92 -47.64
CA PRO A 838 -0.74 -11.93 -47.73
C PRO A 838 -1.99 -11.45 -48.47
#